data_AF-A0A1Z5T2L3-F1
#
_entry.id   AF-A0A1Z5T2L3-F1
#
_cell.length_a   1.000
_cell.length_b   1.000
_cell.length_c   1.000
_cell.angle_alpha   90.00
_cell.angle_beta   90.00
_cell.angle_gamma   90.00
#
_symmetry.space_group_name_H-M   'P 1'
#
loop_
_entity.id
_entity.type
_entity.pdbx_description
1 polymer ?
#
loop_
_entity_poly.entity_id
_entity_poly.type
_entity_poly.pdbx_seq_one_letter_code
_entity_poly.pdbx_strand_id
1 'polypeptide(L)'
;MVLERLQQMTSHLTGQAAPVNPLDPLSSDEIAAAVAIVRKEYNDLFFNAVTLWEPRKQDMMRWLASPETQARPHRVADVVAIGRGSKVYDGLVDLDEGKIVKWELTEGVQPLITMEDLQVVESVVRKDPKVIEQCGLIGIPSEDMHKVYCDPWTIGYDERFGSGVRLQQALMYYRPHPDDSQYTYPLDFCPIFNADTQEIIHIDVPKVRRPLNTAPPNNYHADAVAKDTGFRKDIKPINITQPEGVSFSFEGRTIKWQNWNVHVGFNYREGIVLSNISFNDQGTVRPIFWRMSLAEMVVPYGNPEHPHQRKHAFDLGEYGGGYMTNSLALGCDCKGAIHYMDADFVNRAGEPQTIKNAICIHEEDNGILFKHTDFRDESCTVTRARKLIISHVFTAANYEYCVYWIFHQDGTIQLEIKLTGILNTYSLNPGESAAPWGTEVYPGVNAHNHQHLFCLRVDPNIDGPANTVFEVDACRGDGEPGSAENFYGNAFYAKKTKMETQEKAMSDYDGNASRTWEMANTNQLNPYSKKPACYKLVSREVPPLLPKEGSLVWKRAGFARHAVHVTKYSDDQIHPAGRHVPQTSGEPSQGIPAWIAANPSASLDNTDVVLWHTFGLTHFPSPEDYPIMPAEPMTVLLRPRNFFTRNPALDVPPSYSRTPTQVQAGKGGVKGLVDNQHHIHPTSLQTTVNHPSIMSTGPSHKYDPNFTQHVIDTCGPNTSPRMKQIFSSAMRHLHDFAREVDLTPEEWLAGVKFFNETGKTWAESDGKRNEMHRLSDITGLESLVTEIANYVQSENSQYAPTSAAILGPFWSPNAPWRQLGDSVIQDKHDGIVTYMHGIIRDMQTQKPIPNVTFDFWQASSNGKYDFQDPGNQSDNNLRGKFKTDENGEYRLYCLRPTAYSLPQDGPSWQLLQAIDRHPMRPAHIHLMITHDEYKPVVTQIYPKDDPWLATDTVFAVKDDLVVDFVPLKDLPPTMSPHKGPGGEAVRELHLDVTLAPKGLAAHSKPNL
;
A
#
# COMPACT_ATOMS: atom_id res chain seq x y z
N MET A 1 5.62 26.91 -23.22
CA MET A 1 4.21 27.37 -23.37
C MET A 1 3.88 28.14 -24.67
N VAL A 2 4.38 29.37 -24.90
CA VAL A 2 3.86 30.22 -26.02
C VAL A 2 4.20 29.63 -27.39
N LEU A 3 5.39 29.01 -27.54
CA LEU A 3 5.80 28.37 -28.78
C LEU A 3 4.97 27.09 -29.07
N GLU A 4 4.69 26.25 -28.08
CA GLU A 4 3.83 25.07 -28.28
C GLU A 4 2.38 25.46 -28.61
N ARG A 5 1.84 26.53 -28.02
CA ARG A 5 0.52 27.04 -28.40
C ARG A 5 0.50 27.54 -29.85
N LEU A 6 1.58 28.19 -30.32
CA LEU A 6 1.74 28.53 -31.73
C LEU A 6 1.85 27.29 -32.62
N GLN A 7 2.53 26.23 -32.18
CA GLN A 7 2.60 24.96 -32.93
C GLN A 7 1.24 24.24 -32.99
N GLN A 8 0.49 24.16 -31.89
CA GLN A 8 -0.87 23.60 -31.86
C GLN A 8 -1.87 24.43 -32.70
N MET A 9 -1.78 25.76 -32.64
CA MET A 9 -2.58 26.61 -33.54
C MET A 9 -2.16 26.42 -35.00
N THR A 10 -0.87 26.20 -35.27
CA THR A 10 -0.40 25.93 -36.64
C THR A 10 -0.91 24.60 -37.16
N SER A 11 -0.87 23.50 -36.39
CA SER A 11 -1.41 22.21 -36.83
C SER A 11 -2.94 22.26 -37.06
N HIS A 12 -3.69 23.01 -36.23
CA HIS A 12 -5.11 23.27 -36.49
C HIS A 12 -5.38 24.16 -37.72
N LEU A 13 -4.43 25.00 -38.14
CA LEU A 13 -4.57 25.91 -39.30
C LEU A 13 -4.02 25.32 -40.60
N THR A 14 -3.09 24.38 -40.55
CA THR A 14 -2.52 23.72 -41.74
C THR A 14 -3.17 22.37 -42.08
N GLY A 15 -3.94 21.79 -41.16
CA GLY A 15 -4.49 20.43 -41.30
C GLY A 15 -3.43 19.32 -41.21
N GLN A 16 -2.17 19.66 -40.94
CA GLN A 16 -1.12 18.69 -40.68
C GLN A 16 -1.17 18.27 -39.22
N ALA A 17 -1.82 17.14 -38.95
CA ALA A 17 -1.60 16.40 -37.70
C ALA A 17 -0.11 16.10 -37.53
N ALA A 18 0.38 16.13 -36.28
CA ALA A 18 1.73 15.66 -35.99
C ALA A 18 1.84 14.17 -36.38
N PRO A 19 2.99 13.68 -36.88
CA PRO A 19 3.14 12.28 -37.26
C PRO A 19 2.88 11.36 -36.07
N VAL A 20 1.76 10.64 -36.12
CA VAL A 20 1.35 9.60 -35.14
C VAL A 20 2.52 8.62 -34.96
N ASN A 21 2.84 8.19 -33.74
CA ASN A 21 3.85 7.16 -33.56
C ASN A 21 3.32 5.85 -34.17
N PRO A 22 4.06 5.12 -35.02
CA PRO A 22 3.57 3.87 -35.61
C PRO A 22 3.04 2.83 -34.59
N LEU A 23 3.48 2.90 -33.32
CA LEU A 23 2.99 2.08 -32.20
C LEU A 23 1.72 2.63 -31.49
N ASP A 24 1.27 3.86 -31.77
CA ASP A 24 0.03 4.39 -31.17
C ASP A 24 -1.17 3.54 -31.62
N PRO A 25 -2.18 3.27 -30.76
CA PRO A 25 -3.38 2.52 -31.17
C PRO A 25 -4.06 3.11 -32.40
N LEU A 26 -4.88 2.32 -33.09
CA LEU A 26 -5.73 2.87 -34.16
C LEU A 26 -6.71 3.88 -33.57
N SER A 27 -6.82 5.03 -34.22
CA SER A 27 -7.86 6.02 -33.95
C SER A 27 -9.20 5.59 -34.54
N SER A 28 -10.29 6.19 -34.05
CA SER A 28 -11.65 6.00 -34.57
C SER A 28 -11.74 6.12 -36.11
N ASP A 29 -11.05 7.10 -36.70
CA ASP A 29 -11.03 7.29 -38.16
C ASP A 29 -10.32 6.14 -38.89
N GLU A 30 -9.24 5.60 -38.32
CA GLU A 30 -8.50 4.45 -38.86
C GLU A 30 -9.31 3.14 -38.73
N ILE A 31 -10.05 2.97 -37.63
CA ILE A 31 -10.98 1.84 -37.43
C ILE A 31 -12.11 1.91 -38.46
N ALA A 32 -12.72 3.08 -38.63
CA ALA A 32 -13.76 3.30 -39.65
C ALA A 32 -13.23 3.08 -41.08
N ALA A 33 -11.99 3.51 -41.38
CA ALA A 33 -11.33 3.27 -42.65
C ALA A 33 -11.09 1.78 -42.91
N ALA A 34 -10.57 1.03 -41.92
CA ALA A 34 -10.37 -0.41 -42.03
C ALA A 34 -11.68 -1.16 -42.34
N VAL A 35 -12.74 -0.86 -41.59
CA VAL A 35 -14.09 -1.43 -41.82
C VAL A 35 -14.63 -1.04 -43.21
N ALA A 36 -14.46 0.21 -43.63
CA ALA A 36 -14.90 0.69 -44.94
C ALA A 36 -14.10 0.07 -46.10
N ILE A 37 -12.88 -0.41 -45.87
CA ILE A 37 -12.11 -1.19 -46.85
C ILE A 37 -12.65 -2.62 -46.92
N VAL A 38 -12.80 -3.32 -45.78
CA VAL A 38 -13.35 -4.69 -45.73
C VAL A 38 -14.73 -4.77 -46.39
N ARG A 39 -15.60 -3.80 -46.11
CA ARG A 39 -16.98 -3.74 -46.65
C ARG A 39 -17.08 -3.53 -48.16
N LYS A 40 -16.00 -3.17 -48.87
CA LYS A 40 -16.01 -3.12 -50.35
C LYS A 40 -16.01 -4.51 -50.98
N GLU A 41 -15.40 -5.49 -50.30
CA GLU A 41 -15.21 -6.84 -50.82
C GLU A 41 -16.13 -7.85 -50.10
N TYR A 42 -16.35 -7.68 -48.79
CA TYR A 42 -17.10 -8.61 -47.96
C TYR A 42 -18.32 -7.95 -47.30
N ASN A 43 -19.50 -8.40 -47.70
CA ASN A 43 -20.80 -8.01 -47.13
C ASN A 43 -21.27 -9.04 -46.08
N ASP A 44 -22.31 -8.71 -45.32
CA ASP A 44 -22.92 -9.59 -44.29
C ASP A 44 -21.95 -10.09 -43.19
N LEU A 45 -20.93 -9.29 -42.87
CA LEU A 45 -20.02 -9.52 -41.75
C LEU A 45 -20.39 -8.70 -40.52
N PHE A 46 -20.24 -9.31 -39.35
CA PHE A 46 -20.08 -8.63 -38.06
C PHE A 46 -18.60 -8.47 -37.75
N PHE A 47 -18.22 -7.39 -37.06
CA PHE A 47 -16.84 -7.20 -36.60
C PHE A 47 -16.69 -7.68 -35.16
N ASN A 48 -15.52 -8.23 -34.84
CA ASN A 48 -15.20 -8.74 -33.49
C ASN A 48 -13.97 -8.02 -32.91
N ALA A 49 -12.99 -7.72 -33.75
CA ALA A 49 -11.90 -6.80 -33.43
C ALA A 49 -11.43 -6.08 -34.70
N VAL A 50 -11.03 -4.82 -34.53
CA VAL A 50 -10.21 -4.05 -35.48
C VAL A 50 -9.19 -3.33 -34.61
N THR A 51 -7.91 -3.62 -34.78
CA THR A 51 -6.85 -3.09 -33.90
C THR A 51 -5.54 -2.89 -34.65
N LEU A 52 -4.55 -2.28 -34.00
CA LEU A 52 -3.24 -2.08 -34.61
C LEU A 52 -2.55 -3.44 -34.83
N TRP A 53 -2.17 -3.74 -36.07
CA TRP A 53 -1.13 -4.73 -36.32
C TRP A 53 0.22 -4.06 -36.04
N GLU A 54 0.84 -4.41 -34.91
CA GLU A 54 2.05 -3.72 -34.45
C GLU A 54 3.18 -3.80 -35.49
N PRO A 55 3.82 -2.67 -35.84
CA PRO A 55 4.96 -2.63 -36.74
C PRO A 55 6.06 -3.63 -36.34
N ARG A 56 6.52 -4.41 -37.31
CA ARG A 56 7.55 -5.45 -37.12
C ARG A 56 8.77 -4.87 -36.40
N LYS A 57 9.28 -5.55 -35.37
CA LYS A 57 10.27 -5.00 -34.41
C LYS A 57 11.53 -4.50 -35.11
N GLN A 58 12.04 -5.22 -36.09
CA GLN A 58 13.23 -4.81 -36.84
C GLN A 58 13.00 -3.56 -37.72
N ASP A 59 11.80 -3.37 -38.23
CA ASP A 59 11.45 -2.20 -39.05
C ASP A 59 11.23 -0.98 -38.18
N MET A 60 10.51 -1.16 -37.06
CA MET A 60 10.29 -0.12 -36.06
C MET A 60 11.60 0.31 -35.38
N MET A 61 12.49 -0.61 -35.01
CA MET A 61 13.80 -0.28 -34.45
C MET A 61 14.70 0.45 -35.44
N ARG A 62 14.66 0.10 -36.75
CA ARG A 62 15.37 0.86 -37.79
C ARG A 62 14.80 2.27 -37.93
N TRP A 63 13.47 2.41 -37.98
CA TRP A 63 12.83 3.72 -38.09
C TRP A 63 13.11 4.60 -36.86
N LEU A 64 13.00 4.08 -35.63
CA LEU A 64 13.31 4.82 -34.40
C LEU A 64 14.76 5.30 -34.32
N ALA A 65 15.70 4.59 -34.94
CA ALA A 65 17.12 4.96 -34.93
C ALA A 65 17.47 6.10 -35.91
N SER A 66 16.69 6.30 -36.97
CA SER A 66 16.94 7.33 -38.01
C SER A 66 15.65 7.69 -38.77
N PRO A 67 14.64 8.28 -38.10
CA PRO A 67 13.28 8.45 -38.65
C PRO A 67 13.20 9.47 -39.80
N GLU A 68 14.24 10.29 -39.97
CA GLU A 68 14.43 11.24 -41.09
C GLU A 68 15.01 10.60 -42.36
N THR A 69 15.53 9.37 -42.30
CA THR A 69 16.13 8.67 -43.45
C THR A 69 15.56 7.28 -43.73
N GLN A 70 14.97 6.61 -42.74
CA GLN A 70 14.29 5.32 -42.93
C GLN A 70 12.84 5.50 -43.38
N ALA A 71 12.35 4.56 -44.19
CA ALA A 71 10.92 4.46 -44.48
C ALA A 71 10.14 4.25 -43.16
N ARG A 72 9.05 5.00 -43.00
CA ARG A 72 8.08 4.81 -41.91
C ARG A 72 7.41 3.44 -42.10
N PRO A 73 7.24 2.61 -41.04
CA PRO A 73 6.48 1.38 -41.14
C PRO A 73 5.03 1.64 -41.58
N HIS A 74 4.50 0.77 -42.43
CA HIS A 74 3.12 0.85 -42.92
C HIS A 74 2.12 0.78 -41.76
N ARG A 75 1.04 1.54 -41.86
CA ARG A 75 -0.06 1.56 -40.90
C ARG A 75 -1.07 0.48 -41.27
N VAL A 76 -1.11 -0.60 -40.49
CA VAL A 76 -1.92 -1.79 -40.79
C VAL A 76 -2.89 -2.08 -39.64
N ALA A 77 -4.14 -2.39 -39.99
CA ALA A 77 -5.15 -2.88 -39.07
C ALA A 77 -5.24 -4.42 -39.11
N ASP A 78 -5.19 -5.05 -37.95
CA ASP A 78 -5.55 -6.45 -37.74
C ASP A 78 -7.06 -6.55 -37.46
N VAL A 79 -7.75 -7.43 -38.20
CA VAL A 79 -9.20 -7.54 -38.25
C VAL A 79 -9.64 -8.96 -37.94
N VAL A 80 -10.54 -9.12 -36.98
CA VAL A 80 -11.31 -10.35 -36.75
C VAL A 80 -12.77 -10.06 -37.07
N ALA A 81 -13.35 -10.83 -37.99
CA ALA A 81 -14.74 -10.70 -38.41
C ALA A 81 -15.50 -12.05 -38.33
N ILE A 82 -16.82 -11.97 -38.14
CA ILE A 82 -17.70 -13.12 -38.00
C ILE A 82 -18.73 -13.11 -39.14
N GLY A 83 -18.74 -14.19 -39.92
CA GLY A 83 -19.77 -14.47 -40.93
C GLY A 83 -20.76 -15.55 -40.49
N ARG A 84 -21.87 -15.65 -41.22
CA ARG A 84 -22.97 -16.60 -40.96
C ARG A 84 -22.48 -18.05 -40.78
N GLY A 85 -23.04 -18.76 -39.80
CA GLY A 85 -22.63 -20.12 -39.45
C GLY A 85 -21.41 -20.14 -38.54
N SER A 86 -21.28 -19.16 -37.62
CA SER A 86 -20.13 -19.02 -36.70
C SER A 86 -18.74 -19.03 -37.38
N LYS A 87 -18.63 -18.47 -38.60
CA LYS A 87 -17.38 -18.46 -39.37
C LYS A 87 -16.47 -17.32 -38.97
N VAL A 88 -15.21 -17.62 -38.65
CA VAL A 88 -14.20 -16.63 -38.27
C VAL A 88 -13.34 -16.27 -39.47
N TYR A 89 -13.18 -14.97 -39.72
CA TYR A 89 -12.25 -14.45 -40.71
C TYR A 89 -11.17 -13.61 -40.04
N ASP A 90 -9.91 -13.91 -40.37
CA ASP A 90 -8.74 -13.13 -39.98
C ASP A 90 -8.23 -12.32 -41.17
N GLY A 91 -8.05 -11.02 -40.97
CA GLY A 91 -7.69 -10.08 -42.03
C GLY A 91 -6.62 -9.08 -41.61
N LEU A 92 -5.82 -8.66 -42.58
CA LEU A 92 -4.90 -7.52 -42.43
C LEU A 92 -5.27 -6.49 -43.50
N VAL A 93 -5.46 -5.24 -43.08
CA VAL A 93 -5.84 -4.11 -43.93
C VAL A 93 -4.76 -3.05 -43.86
N ASP A 94 -4.13 -2.75 -45.00
CA ASP A 94 -3.18 -1.66 -45.12
C ASP A 94 -3.95 -0.35 -45.30
N LEU A 95 -3.76 0.59 -44.37
CA LEU A 95 -4.46 1.88 -44.33
C LEU A 95 -3.76 2.94 -45.17
N ASP A 96 -2.44 2.84 -45.37
CA ASP A 96 -1.67 3.75 -46.23
C ASP A 96 -1.93 3.44 -47.72
N GLU A 97 -2.05 2.15 -48.08
CA GLU A 97 -2.43 1.70 -49.42
C GLU A 97 -3.96 1.56 -49.61
N GLY A 98 -4.75 1.59 -48.54
CA GLY A 98 -6.22 1.56 -48.56
C GLY A 98 -6.84 0.23 -49.04
N LYS A 99 -6.16 -0.90 -48.81
CA LYS A 99 -6.48 -2.23 -49.39
C LYS A 99 -6.39 -3.36 -48.36
N ILE A 100 -7.09 -4.47 -48.64
CA ILE A 100 -6.90 -5.73 -47.90
C ILE A 100 -5.60 -6.38 -48.37
N VAL A 101 -4.69 -6.72 -47.46
CA VAL A 101 -3.42 -7.45 -47.76
C VAL A 101 -3.46 -8.91 -47.34
N LYS A 102 -4.35 -9.27 -46.41
CA LYS A 102 -4.65 -10.66 -46.04
C LYS A 102 -6.13 -10.80 -45.71
N TRP A 103 -6.75 -11.90 -46.13
CA TRP A 103 -8.07 -12.33 -45.68
C TRP A 103 -8.17 -13.85 -45.74
N GLU A 104 -8.37 -14.53 -44.61
CA GLU A 104 -8.47 -15.98 -44.52
C GLU A 104 -9.69 -16.42 -43.70
N LEU A 105 -10.27 -17.56 -44.06
CA LEU A 105 -11.28 -18.25 -43.25
C LEU A 105 -10.53 -19.16 -42.27
N THR A 106 -10.66 -18.88 -40.98
CA THR A 106 -10.00 -19.67 -39.93
C THR A 106 -10.99 -20.72 -39.43
N GLU A 107 -10.82 -21.97 -39.86
CA GLU A 107 -11.73 -23.06 -39.53
C GLU A 107 -11.47 -23.64 -38.12
N GLY A 108 -12.51 -24.14 -37.46
CA GLY A 108 -12.39 -24.87 -36.19
C GLY A 108 -12.04 -24.03 -34.96
N VAL A 109 -12.18 -22.71 -35.03
CA VAL A 109 -11.95 -21.77 -33.91
C VAL A 109 -13.18 -20.92 -33.64
N GLN A 110 -13.26 -20.29 -32.45
CA GLN A 110 -14.24 -19.24 -32.15
C GLN A 110 -13.52 -18.02 -31.55
N PRO A 111 -13.94 -16.78 -31.89
CA PRO A 111 -13.29 -15.57 -31.43
C PRO A 111 -13.93 -15.08 -30.12
N LEU A 112 -13.24 -14.20 -29.40
CA LEU A 112 -13.66 -13.63 -28.12
C LEU A 112 -15.13 -13.18 -28.10
N ILE A 113 -15.78 -13.29 -26.95
CA ILE A 113 -17.17 -12.87 -26.73
C ILE A 113 -17.15 -11.38 -26.34
N THR A 114 -17.67 -10.52 -27.21
CA THR A 114 -17.72 -9.06 -26.96
C THR A 114 -18.82 -8.71 -25.96
N MET A 115 -18.76 -7.53 -25.35
CA MET A 115 -19.82 -7.06 -24.43
C MET A 115 -21.21 -7.03 -25.11
N GLU A 116 -21.28 -6.74 -26.41
CA GLU A 116 -22.52 -6.80 -27.20
C GLU A 116 -23.02 -8.24 -27.43
N ASP A 117 -22.12 -9.23 -27.49
CA ASP A 117 -22.49 -10.66 -27.55
C ASP A 117 -23.05 -11.18 -26.22
N LEU A 118 -22.61 -10.62 -25.08
CA LEU A 118 -23.09 -10.99 -23.75
C LEU A 118 -24.55 -10.51 -23.55
N GLN A 119 -24.82 -9.23 -23.80
CA GLN A 119 -26.11 -8.58 -23.52
C GLN A 119 -27.32 -9.26 -24.19
N VAL A 120 -27.12 -9.91 -25.33
CA VAL A 120 -28.19 -10.64 -26.04
C VAL A 120 -28.68 -11.85 -25.22
N VAL A 121 -27.79 -12.56 -24.53
CA VAL A 121 -28.08 -13.87 -23.90
C VAL A 121 -29.18 -13.75 -22.84
N GLU A 122 -29.04 -12.82 -21.88
CA GLU A 122 -30.05 -12.62 -20.83
C GLU A 122 -31.43 -12.31 -21.43
N SER A 123 -31.46 -11.53 -22.52
CA SER A 123 -32.70 -11.18 -23.22
C SER A 123 -33.39 -12.38 -23.88
N VAL A 124 -32.65 -13.45 -24.21
CA VAL A 124 -33.18 -14.71 -24.78
C VAL A 124 -33.52 -15.70 -23.67
N VAL A 125 -32.62 -15.88 -22.69
CA VAL A 125 -32.80 -16.73 -21.50
C VAL A 125 -34.11 -16.42 -20.77
N ARG A 126 -34.45 -15.14 -20.56
CA ARG A 126 -35.73 -14.73 -19.94
C ARG A 126 -37.00 -15.13 -20.73
N LYS A 127 -36.87 -15.54 -21.99
CA LYS A 127 -37.99 -15.81 -22.91
C LYS A 127 -38.07 -17.28 -23.37
N ASP A 128 -37.02 -18.08 -23.16
CA ASP A 128 -37.01 -19.48 -23.61
C ASP A 128 -37.95 -20.35 -22.75
N PRO A 129 -38.90 -21.09 -23.35
CA PRO A 129 -39.88 -21.89 -22.60
C PRO A 129 -39.28 -22.95 -21.67
N LYS A 130 -38.10 -23.52 -22.00
CA LYS A 130 -37.44 -24.55 -21.18
C LYS A 130 -36.72 -23.90 -19.99
N VAL A 131 -36.15 -22.71 -20.16
CA VAL A 131 -35.60 -21.92 -19.04
C VAL A 131 -36.72 -21.52 -18.08
N ILE A 132 -37.87 -21.05 -18.60
CA ILE A 132 -39.05 -20.72 -17.80
C ILE A 132 -39.56 -21.96 -17.03
N GLU A 133 -39.56 -23.14 -17.65
CA GLU A 133 -39.86 -24.41 -16.98
C GLU A 133 -38.87 -24.72 -15.83
N GLN A 134 -37.55 -24.56 -16.06
CA GLN A 134 -36.55 -24.79 -15.00
C GLN A 134 -36.64 -23.78 -13.84
N CYS A 135 -36.95 -22.51 -14.13
CA CYS A 135 -37.28 -21.50 -13.12
C CYS A 135 -38.50 -21.91 -12.28
N GLY A 136 -39.59 -22.37 -12.92
CA GLY A 136 -40.78 -22.86 -12.24
C GLY A 136 -40.51 -24.05 -11.32
N LEU A 137 -39.65 -24.98 -11.75
CA LEU A 137 -39.27 -26.17 -10.97
C LEU A 137 -38.46 -25.86 -9.69
N ILE A 138 -37.84 -24.68 -9.59
CA ILE A 138 -37.13 -24.22 -8.37
C ILE A 138 -37.87 -23.11 -7.61
N GLY A 139 -39.10 -22.77 -8.01
CA GLY A 139 -40.00 -21.88 -7.28
C GLY A 139 -40.12 -20.44 -7.82
N ILE A 140 -39.56 -20.13 -8.99
CA ILE A 140 -39.70 -18.82 -9.64
C ILE A 140 -40.90 -18.86 -10.61
N PRO A 141 -41.97 -18.07 -10.40
CA PRO A 141 -43.14 -18.07 -11.28
C PRO A 141 -42.85 -17.32 -12.59
N SER A 142 -43.59 -17.64 -13.65
CA SER A 142 -43.32 -17.16 -15.02
C SER A 142 -43.41 -15.64 -15.22
N GLU A 143 -44.22 -14.97 -14.40
CA GLU A 143 -44.34 -13.51 -14.32
C GLU A 143 -43.07 -12.85 -13.76
N ASP A 144 -42.29 -13.55 -12.93
CA ASP A 144 -41.06 -13.07 -12.29
C ASP A 144 -39.79 -13.35 -13.11
N MET A 145 -39.91 -13.80 -14.37
CA MET A 145 -38.76 -13.92 -15.28
C MET A 145 -38.02 -12.60 -15.51
N HIS A 146 -38.65 -11.45 -15.26
CA HIS A 146 -38.00 -10.13 -15.27
C HIS A 146 -36.98 -9.94 -14.13
N LYS A 147 -37.05 -10.76 -13.07
CA LYS A 147 -36.12 -10.83 -11.92
C LYS A 147 -35.07 -11.93 -12.05
N VAL A 148 -35.16 -12.79 -13.07
CA VAL A 148 -34.12 -13.77 -13.39
C VAL A 148 -33.02 -13.04 -14.16
N TYR A 149 -31.77 -13.24 -13.79
CA TYR A 149 -30.59 -12.67 -14.44
C TYR A 149 -29.66 -13.80 -14.87
N CYS A 150 -28.70 -13.51 -15.74
CA CYS A 150 -27.57 -14.41 -15.93
C CYS A 150 -26.30 -13.69 -16.32
N ASP A 151 -25.17 -14.14 -15.79
CA ASP A 151 -23.86 -13.77 -16.30
C ASP A 151 -23.53 -14.70 -17.48
N PRO A 152 -23.50 -14.19 -18.73
CA PRO A 152 -23.15 -15.00 -19.88
C PRO A 152 -21.64 -15.18 -19.90
N TRP A 153 -21.19 -16.42 -20.02
CA TRP A 153 -19.77 -16.75 -20.13
C TRP A 153 -19.51 -17.41 -21.48
N THR A 154 -18.26 -17.36 -21.96
CA THR A 154 -17.75 -18.39 -22.88
C THR A 154 -18.16 -19.77 -22.36
N ILE A 155 -18.55 -20.70 -23.23
CA ILE A 155 -18.71 -22.10 -22.81
C ILE A 155 -17.35 -22.70 -22.33
N GLY A 156 -16.24 -22.00 -22.54
CA GLY A 156 -14.88 -22.44 -22.24
C GLY A 156 -14.47 -23.50 -23.25
N TYR A 157 -14.85 -24.74 -22.95
CA TYR A 157 -14.92 -25.83 -23.91
C TYR A 157 -15.91 -26.89 -23.40
N ASP A 158 -16.67 -27.48 -24.31
CA ASP A 158 -17.60 -28.58 -24.04
C ASP A 158 -17.53 -29.60 -25.19
N GLU A 159 -17.16 -30.83 -24.84
CA GLU A 159 -16.91 -31.92 -25.79
C GLU A 159 -18.16 -32.35 -26.59
N ARG A 160 -19.37 -31.96 -26.16
CA ARG A 160 -20.63 -32.23 -26.88
C ARG A 160 -20.79 -31.39 -28.13
N PHE A 161 -20.09 -30.25 -28.22
CA PHE A 161 -20.26 -29.25 -29.28
C PHE A 161 -18.97 -28.84 -29.99
N GLY A 162 -17.81 -28.94 -29.31
CA GLY A 162 -16.52 -28.50 -29.86
C GLY A 162 -16.50 -27.01 -30.19
N SER A 163 -15.91 -26.64 -31.33
CA SER A 163 -15.72 -25.26 -31.80
C SER A 163 -16.46 -24.91 -33.11
N GLY A 164 -17.28 -25.83 -33.64
CA GLY A 164 -17.98 -25.65 -34.93
C GLY A 164 -19.19 -24.70 -34.89
N VAL A 165 -19.59 -24.24 -33.70
CA VAL A 165 -20.68 -23.28 -33.44
C VAL A 165 -20.25 -22.37 -32.29
N ARG A 166 -20.59 -21.08 -32.31
CA ARG A 166 -20.20 -20.11 -31.27
C ARG A 166 -21.17 -20.16 -30.08
N LEU A 167 -20.70 -20.65 -28.94
CA LEU A 167 -21.54 -20.95 -27.78
C LEU A 167 -21.16 -20.15 -26.52
N GLN A 168 -22.19 -19.77 -25.78
CA GLN A 168 -22.09 -19.22 -24.44
C GLN A 168 -22.82 -20.12 -23.44
N GLN A 169 -22.39 -20.10 -22.18
CA GLN A 169 -23.10 -20.72 -21.06
C GLN A 169 -23.62 -19.62 -20.13
N ALA A 170 -24.89 -19.69 -19.75
CA ALA A 170 -25.49 -18.71 -18.84
C ALA A 170 -25.36 -19.20 -17.38
N LEU A 171 -24.62 -18.47 -16.55
CA LEU A 171 -24.61 -18.67 -15.11
C LEU A 171 -25.83 -17.95 -14.53
N MET A 172 -26.78 -18.72 -14.02
CA MET A 172 -28.13 -18.24 -13.71
C MET A 172 -28.24 -17.67 -12.30
N TYR A 173 -28.89 -16.51 -12.17
CA TYR A 173 -29.11 -15.81 -10.90
C TYR A 173 -30.54 -15.23 -10.82
N TYR A 174 -30.90 -14.70 -9.65
CA TYR A 174 -32.18 -14.01 -9.41
C TYR A 174 -31.96 -12.74 -8.58
N ARG A 175 -32.88 -11.78 -8.68
CA ARG A 175 -32.89 -10.56 -7.84
C ARG A 175 -34.31 -10.27 -7.33
N PRO A 176 -34.61 -10.49 -6.03
CA PRO A 176 -35.92 -10.16 -5.47
C PRO A 176 -36.34 -8.70 -5.72
N HIS A 177 -35.38 -7.77 -5.60
CA HIS A 177 -35.44 -6.37 -6.00
C HIS A 177 -34.30 -6.05 -6.99
N PRO A 178 -34.48 -5.18 -8.02
CA PRO A 178 -33.45 -4.94 -9.05
C PRO A 178 -32.06 -4.54 -8.52
N ASP A 179 -32.01 -3.84 -7.38
CA ASP A 179 -30.78 -3.38 -6.73
C ASP A 179 -30.05 -4.46 -5.91
N ASP A 180 -30.63 -5.68 -5.80
CA ASP A 180 -30.04 -6.77 -5.02
C ASP A 180 -28.81 -7.39 -5.70
N SER A 181 -27.83 -7.80 -4.89
CA SER A 181 -26.68 -8.58 -5.36
C SER A 181 -27.14 -9.98 -5.79
N GLN A 182 -27.25 -10.18 -7.10
CA GLN A 182 -27.76 -11.40 -7.74
C GLN A 182 -27.00 -12.67 -7.30
N TYR A 183 -25.73 -12.50 -6.95
CA TYR A 183 -24.82 -13.55 -6.45
C TYR A 183 -25.27 -14.17 -5.11
N THR A 184 -26.26 -13.56 -4.44
CA THR A 184 -26.93 -14.12 -3.24
C THR A 184 -27.97 -15.19 -3.61
N TYR A 185 -28.44 -15.17 -4.86
CA TYR A 185 -29.51 -16.03 -5.39
C TYR A 185 -29.08 -16.78 -6.67
N PRO A 186 -27.95 -17.51 -6.68
CA PRO A 186 -27.60 -18.41 -7.78
C PRO A 186 -28.68 -19.48 -7.96
N LEU A 187 -28.95 -19.82 -9.21
CA LEU A 187 -29.90 -20.87 -9.60
C LEU A 187 -29.14 -22.15 -10.00
N ASP A 188 -29.82 -23.29 -9.92
CA ASP A 188 -29.12 -24.58 -9.93
C ASP A 188 -28.75 -25.12 -11.33
N PHE A 189 -29.29 -24.53 -12.41
CA PHE A 189 -29.16 -24.99 -13.80
C PHE A 189 -28.41 -24.00 -14.70
N CYS A 190 -27.83 -24.49 -15.80
CA CYS A 190 -27.01 -23.69 -16.72
C CYS A 190 -27.44 -23.86 -18.19
N PRO A 191 -28.15 -22.89 -18.79
CA PRO A 191 -28.49 -22.86 -20.21
C PRO A 191 -27.27 -22.69 -21.13
N ILE A 192 -27.31 -23.33 -22.30
CA ILE A 192 -26.32 -23.18 -23.37
C ILE A 192 -26.96 -22.42 -24.54
N PHE A 193 -26.39 -21.27 -24.88
CA PHE A 193 -26.86 -20.35 -25.92
C PHE A 193 -25.99 -20.43 -27.17
N ASN A 194 -26.63 -20.48 -28.35
CA ASN A 194 -25.96 -20.41 -29.65
C ASN A 194 -26.00 -18.97 -30.19
N ALA A 195 -24.85 -18.34 -30.38
CA ALA A 195 -24.74 -16.94 -30.81
C ALA A 195 -24.99 -16.69 -32.32
N ASP A 196 -25.10 -17.75 -33.13
CA ASP A 196 -25.44 -17.67 -34.56
C ASP A 196 -26.95 -17.79 -34.80
N THR A 197 -27.63 -18.71 -34.09
CA THR A 197 -29.11 -18.86 -34.18
C THR A 197 -29.90 -18.04 -33.16
N GLN A 198 -29.24 -17.57 -32.09
CA GLN A 198 -29.83 -16.88 -30.94
C GLN A 198 -30.83 -17.72 -30.13
N GLU A 199 -30.55 -19.01 -29.96
CA GLU A 199 -31.42 -19.99 -29.29
C GLU A 199 -30.75 -20.69 -28.09
N ILE A 200 -31.57 -21.18 -27.15
CA ILE A 200 -31.12 -22.08 -26.07
C ILE A 200 -31.14 -23.53 -26.58
N ILE A 201 -29.96 -24.05 -26.92
CA ILE A 201 -29.79 -25.37 -27.53
C ILE A 201 -29.74 -26.50 -26.50
N HIS A 202 -29.33 -26.21 -25.26
CA HIS A 202 -29.27 -27.18 -24.16
C HIS A 202 -29.46 -26.49 -22.81
N ILE A 203 -29.78 -27.25 -21.76
CA ILE A 203 -29.72 -26.78 -20.38
C ILE A 203 -29.13 -27.90 -19.53
N ASP A 204 -27.99 -27.65 -18.89
CA ASP A 204 -27.42 -28.57 -17.91
C ASP A 204 -28.19 -28.42 -16.59
N VAL A 205 -28.83 -29.50 -16.14
CA VAL A 205 -29.63 -29.54 -14.91
C VAL A 205 -29.02 -30.56 -13.93
N PRO A 206 -28.77 -30.20 -12.66
CA PRO A 206 -28.12 -31.09 -11.70
C PRO A 206 -29.05 -32.23 -11.25
N LYS A 207 -28.44 -33.35 -10.85
CA LYS A 207 -29.17 -34.53 -10.32
C LYS A 207 -29.86 -34.24 -8.99
N VAL A 208 -29.28 -33.37 -8.18
CA VAL A 208 -29.86 -32.82 -6.95
C VAL A 208 -30.33 -31.42 -7.27
N ARG A 209 -31.64 -31.18 -7.21
CA ARG A 209 -32.19 -29.83 -7.40
C ARG A 209 -31.98 -28.99 -6.14
N ARG A 210 -31.80 -27.69 -6.33
CA ARG A 210 -31.62 -26.69 -5.27
C ARG A 210 -32.64 -25.57 -5.51
N PRO A 211 -33.70 -25.45 -4.68
CA PRO A 211 -34.71 -24.40 -4.82
C PRO A 211 -34.11 -23.00 -4.73
N LEU A 212 -34.86 -21.98 -5.18
CA LEU A 212 -34.47 -20.58 -5.02
C LEU A 212 -34.10 -20.28 -3.56
N ASN A 213 -32.93 -19.68 -3.35
CA ASN A 213 -32.47 -19.27 -2.02
C ASN A 213 -33.44 -18.25 -1.39
N THR A 214 -33.85 -18.49 -0.14
CA THR A 214 -34.75 -17.60 0.61
C THR A 214 -34.04 -16.79 1.69
N ALA A 215 -32.70 -16.71 1.65
CA ALA A 215 -31.92 -15.85 2.52
C ALA A 215 -32.20 -14.34 2.26
N PRO A 216 -32.03 -13.45 3.25
CA PRO A 216 -32.14 -12.01 3.06
C PRO A 216 -31.15 -11.47 2.00
N PRO A 217 -31.44 -10.33 1.34
CA PRO A 217 -30.49 -9.71 0.42
C PRO A 217 -29.22 -9.26 1.15
N ASN A 218 -28.06 -9.61 0.62
CA ASN A 218 -26.76 -9.17 1.12
C ASN A 218 -26.16 -8.14 0.15
N ASN A 219 -26.38 -6.86 0.43
CA ASN A 219 -26.19 -5.75 -0.52
C ASN A 219 -25.12 -4.75 -0.05
N TYR A 220 -24.12 -4.51 -0.88
CA TYR A 220 -22.99 -3.60 -0.62
C TYR A 220 -23.24 -2.14 -1.08
N HIS A 221 -24.29 -1.88 -1.85
CA HIS A 221 -24.53 -0.56 -2.42
C HIS A 221 -24.85 0.48 -1.33
N ALA A 222 -24.49 1.74 -1.58
CA ALA A 222 -24.52 2.83 -0.59
C ALA A 222 -25.83 2.91 0.22
N ASP A 223 -26.95 2.78 -0.47
CA ASP A 223 -28.29 2.88 0.09
C ASP A 223 -28.70 1.69 0.96
N ALA A 224 -28.14 0.48 0.74
CA ALA A 224 -28.34 -0.68 1.62
C ALA A 224 -27.51 -0.54 2.89
N VAL A 225 -26.20 -0.25 2.74
CA VAL A 225 -25.29 0.01 3.86
C VAL A 225 -25.83 1.13 4.75
N ALA A 226 -26.40 2.19 4.17
CA ALA A 226 -27.01 3.29 4.93
C ALA A 226 -28.27 2.91 5.74
N LYS A 227 -29.00 1.86 5.33
CA LYS A 227 -30.23 1.36 5.98
C LYS A 227 -29.95 0.29 7.04
N ASP A 228 -28.87 -0.48 6.85
CA ASP A 228 -28.46 -1.59 7.72
C ASP A 228 -27.47 -1.14 8.82
N THR A 229 -26.17 -1.10 8.52
CA THR A 229 -25.09 -0.80 9.49
C THR A 229 -24.79 0.70 9.62
N GLY A 230 -25.02 1.49 8.58
CA GLY A 230 -24.67 2.90 8.46
C GLY A 230 -23.18 3.14 8.17
N PHE A 231 -22.86 4.25 7.50
CA PHE A 231 -21.48 4.60 7.18
C PHE A 231 -20.64 5.00 8.40
N ARG A 232 -19.34 4.64 8.35
CA ARG A 232 -18.28 5.18 9.22
C ARG A 232 -18.20 6.71 9.09
N LYS A 233 -18.08 7.42 10.23
CA LYS A 233 -18.12 8.92 10.32
C LYS A 233 -16.81 9.54 10.82
N ASP A 234 -15.86 8.69 11.16
CA ASP A 234 -14.54 9.02 11.69
C ASP A 234 -13.48 9.20 10.60
N ILE A 235 -13.68 8.66 9.39
CA ILE A 235 -12.87 8.97 8.18
C ILE A 235 -12.71 10.49 8.03
N LYS A 236 -11.47 10.94 7.78
CA LYS A 236 -11.12 12.35 7.50
C LYS A 236 -10.42 12.42 6.14
N PRO A 237 -10.56 13.53 5.38
CA PRO A 237 -9.72 13.76 4.21
C PRO A 237 -8.24 13.78 4.65
N ILE A 238 -7.42 12.93 4.03
CA ILE A 238 -5.95 12.88 4.22
C ILE A 238 -5.32 13.84 3.20
N ASN A 239 -4.21 14.57 3.50
CA ASN A 239 -3.69 15.79 2.81
C ASN A 239 -2.57 15.61 1.75
N ILE A 240 -2.72 16.17 0.52
CA ILE A 240 -1.73 16.31 -0.60
C ILE A 240 -2.26 17.33 -1.62
N THR A 241 -1.42 17.94 -2.45
CA THR A 241 -1.75 18.49 -3.80
C THR A 241 -0.49 18.45 -4.69
N GLN A 242 -0.61 18.79 -5.99
CA GLN A 242 0.54 19.10 -6.85
C GLN A 242 0.42 20.54 -7.39
N PRO A 243 0.75 21.57 -6.60
CA PRO A 243 0.47 22.97 -6.93
C PRO A 243 1.28 23.50 -8.12
N GLU A 244 2.49 22.98 -8.35
CA GLU A 244 3.36 23.31 -9.48
C GLU A 244 3.13 22.40 -10.70
N GLY A 245 2.16 21.47 -10.61
CA GLY A 245 1.88 20.46 -11.64
C GLY A 245 2.65 19.14 -11.45
N VAL A 246 2.65 18.34 -12.52
CA VAL A 246 3.29 17.01 -12.55
C VAL A 246 4.71 17.05 -13.10
N SER A 247 5.55 16.14 -12.63
CA SER A 247 6.95 15.97 -13.06
C SER A 247 7.12 14.99 -14.23
N PHE A 248 6.02 14.51 -14.82
CA PHE A 248 6.00 13.80 -16.10
C PHE A 248 5.55 14.71 -17.25
N SER A 249 5.97 14.38 -18.46
CA SER A 249 5.62 15.09 -19.69
C SER A 249 5.34 14.10 -20.83
N PHE A 250 4.72 14.56 -21.91
CA PHE A 250 4.28 13.70 -23.03
C PHE A 250 4.86 14.15 -24.38
N GLU A 251 5.24 13.18 -25.21
CA GLU A 251 5.53 13.34 -26.63
C GLU A 251 4.72 12.29 -27.40
N GLY A 252 3.58 12.69 -27.96
CA GLY A 252 2.53 11.75 -28.36
C GLY A 252 2.06 10.93 -27.17
N ARG A 253 1.99 9.60 -27.32
CA ARG A 253 1.73 8.66 -26.20
C ARG A 253 3.02 8.21 -25.47
N THR A 254 4.13 8.93 -25.64
CA THR A 254 5.39 8.66 -24.93
C THR A 254 5.49 9.51 -23.67
N ILE A 255 5.47 8.89 -22.49
CA ILE A 255 5.76 9.55 -21.21
C ILE A 255 7.27 9.75 -21.07
N LYS A 256 7.68 10.92 -20.56
CA LYS A 256 9.03 11.19 -20.04
C LYS A 256 8.96 11.62 -18.58
N TRP A 257 9.61 10.89 -17.69
CA TRP A 257 9.54 11.09 -16.23
C TRP A 257 10.78 10.54 -15.53
N GLN A 258 11.46 11.33 -14.70
CA GLN A 258 12.59 10.87 -13.86
C GLN A 258 13.57 9.94 -14.60
N ASN A 259 14.13 10.44 -15.73
CA ASN A 259 14.99 9.73 -16.68
C ASN A 259 14.36 8.59 -17.52
N TRP A 260 13.16 8.10 -17.20
CA TRP A 260 12.43 7.14 -18.04
C TRP A 260 11.86 7.77 -19.31
N ASN A 261 11.83 6.99 -20.41
CA ASN A 261 10.90 7.17 -21.52
C ASN A 261 10.08 5.88 -21.71
N VAL A 262 8.76 6.00 -21.87
CA VAL A 262 7.82 4.86 -21.98
C VAL A 262 6.72 5.20 -23.00
N HIS A 263 6.55 4.41 -24.06
CA HIS A 263 5.37 4.52 -24.93
C HIS A 263 4.19 3.73 -24.34
N VAL A 264 2.98 4.31 -24.36
CA VAL A 264 1.77 3.73 -23.77
C VAL A 264 0.75 3.37 -24.86
N GLY A 265 0.87 2.16 -25.39
CA GLY A 265 -0.13 1.52 -26.24
C GLY A 265 -1.35 1.01 -25.44
N PHE A 266 -2.40 0.66 -26.16
CA PHE A 266 -3.59 0.00 -25.65
C PHE A 266 -4.23 -0.85 -26.75
N ASN A 267 -4.72 -2.04 -26.45
CA ASN A 267 -5.50 -2.85 -27.40
C ASN A 267 -6.65 -3.60 -26.71
N TYR A 268 -7.55 -4.17 -27.51
CA TYR A 268 -8.80 -4.77 -27.02
C TYR A 268 -8.57 -5.97 -26.10
N ARG A 269 -7.44 -6.67 -26.22
CA ARG A 269 -7.16 -7.95 -25.57
C ARG A 269 -6.35 -7.78 -24.30
N GLU A 270 -5.21 -7.11 -24.41
CA GLU A 270 -4.18 -7.00 -23.36
C GLU A 270 -4.40 -5.79 -22.44
N GLY A 271 -5.31 -4.88 -22.82
CA GLY A 271 -5.40 -3.56 -22.18
C GLY A 271 -4.13 -2.76 -22.47
N ILE A 272 -3.43 -2.32 -21.43
CA ILE A 272 -2.18 -1.53 -21.55
C ILE A 272 -1.04 -2.38 -22.13
N VAL A 273 -0.39 -1.85 -23.16
CA VAL A 273 0.87 -2.35 -23.71
C VAL A 273 1.93 -1.25 -23.57
N LEU A 274 3.05 -1.54 -22.89
CA LEU A 274 4.13 -0.58 -22.69
C LEU A 274 5.31 -0.88 -23.60
N SER A 275 5.75 0.09 -24.40
CA SER A 275 6.71 -0.13 -25.49
C SER A 275 7.89 0.84 -25.48
N ASN A 276 8.98 0.46 -26.15
CA ASN A 276 10.23 1.23 -26.30
C ASN A 276 10.77 1.82 -24.97
N ILE A 277 10.75 1.01 -23.92
CA ILE A 277 11.09 1.41 -22.55
C ILE A 277 12.60 1.63 -22.43
N SER A 278 12.99 2.83 -22.02
CA SER A 278 14.38 3.25 -21.90
C SER A 278 14.61 4.17 -20.69
N PHE A 279 15.87 4.28 -20.27
CA PHE A 279 16.30 5.16 -19.17
C PHE A 279 17.50 6.01 -19.59
N ASN A 280 17.47 7.29 -19.26
CA ASN A 280 18.54 8.26 -19.54
C ASN A 280 19.61 8.24 -18.43
N ASP A 281 20.65 7.43 -18.62
CA ASP A 281 21.81 7.38 -17.75
C ASP A 281 22.77 8.54 -18.08
N GLN A 282 22.55 9.68 -17.43
CA GLN A 282 23.43 10.86 -17.46
C GLN A 282 23.74 11.38 -18.89
N GLY A 283 22.73 11.36 -19.77
CA GLY A 283 22.82 11.75 -21.18
C GLY A 283 22.85 10.58 -22.17
N THR A 284 23.05 9.34 -21.69
CA THR A 284 22.98 8.13 -22.51
C THR A 284 21.60 7.50 -22.38
N VAL A 285 20.77 7.58 -23.41
CA VAL A 285 19.48 6.86 -23.44
C VAL A 285 19.75 5.38 -23.69
N ARG A 286 19.44 4.54 -22.69
CA ARG A 286 19.71 3.10 -22.69
C ARG A 286 18.39 2.32 -22.75
N PRO A 287 18.19 1.44 -23.74
CA PRO A 287 16.99 0.62 -23.83
C PRO A 287 16.98 -0.47 -22.74
N ILE A 288 15.77 -0.88 -22.33
CA ILE A 288 15.55 -1.87 -21.28
C ILE A 288 14.57 -2.95 -21.76
N PHE A 289 13.37 -2.56 -22.20
CA PHE A 289 12.35 -3.48 -22.73
C PHE A 289 11.76 -2.92 -24.02
N TRP A 290 11.61 -3.76 -25.04
CA TRP A 290 10.94 -3.40 -26.29
C TRP A 290 9.42 -3.31 -26.13
N ARG A 291 8.82 -4.28 -25.43
CA ARG A 291 7.37 -4.42 -25.21
C ARG A 291 7.11 -5.14 -23.89
N MET A 292 6.11 -4.72 -23.14
CA MET A 292 5.62 -5.37 -21.92
C MET A 292 4.08 -5.32 -21.88
N SER A 293 3.45 -6.43 -21.51
CA SER A 293 1.99 -6.55 -21.40
C SER A 293 1.56 -7.75 -20.55
N LEU A 294 0.29 -7.73 -20.11
CA LEU A 294 -0.41 -8.96 -19.75
C LEU A 294 -0.94 -9.58 -21.03
N ALA A 295 -0.35 -10.69 -21.47
CA ALA A 295 -0.61 -11.28 -22.78
C ALA A 295 -1.72 -12.34 -22.76
N GLU A 296 -1.98 -12.94 -21.59
CA GLU A 296 -3.11 -13.84 -21.32
C GLU A 296 -3.33 -13.98 -19.82
N MET A 297 -4.48 -14.54 -19.41
CA MET A 297 -4.68 -15.08 -18.06
C MET A 297 -5.59 -16.32 -18.09
N VAL A 298 -5.73 -17.03 -16.96
CA VAL A 298 -6.70 -18.11 -16.79
C VAL A 298 -7.21 -18.17 -15.34
N VAL A 299 -8.52 -18.39 -15.17
CA VAL A 299 -9.20 -18.43 -13.86
C VAL A 299 -9.84 -19.81 -13.60
N PRO A 300 -9.06 -20.87 -13.33
CA PRO A 300 -9.58 -22.22 -13.22
C PRO A 300 -10.23 -22.50 -11.87
N TYR A 301 -11.48 -22.98 -11.88
CA TYR A 301 -12.22 -23.39 -10.69
C TYR A 301 -11.99 -24.86 -10.33
N GLY A 302 -11.99 -25.15 -9.03
CA GLY A 302 -11.61 -26.44 -8.45
C GLY A 302 -12.74 -27.42 -8.16
N ASN A 303 -14.02 -27.07 -8.39
CA ASN A 303 -15.14 -27.99 -8.20
C ASN A 303 -15.25 -28.96 -9.40
N PRO A 304 -15.13 -30.29 -9.20
CA PRO A 304 -15.19 -31.28 -10.28
C PRO A 304 -16.61 -31.67 -10.72
N GLU A 305 -17.67 -31.20 -10.06
CA GLU A 305 -19.04 -31.48 -10.49
C GLU A 305 -19.39 -30.78 -11.80
N HIS A 306 -20.14 -31.47 -12.67
CA HIS A 306 -20.62 -30.90 -13.93
C HIS A 306 -21.77 -29.92 -13.66
N PRO A 307 -21.78 -28.69 -14.23
CA PRO A 307 -20.94 -28.21 -15.34
C PRO A 307 -19.68 -27.41 -14.96
N HIS A 308 -19.30 -27.37 -13.67
CA HIS A 308 -18.30 -26.43 -13.18
C HIS A 308 -16.89 -26.63 -13.75
N GLN A 309 -16.60 -27.79 -14.36
CA GLN A 309 -15.33 -28.00 -15.08
C GLN A 309 -15.13 -27.00 -16.25
N ARG A 310 -16.20 -26.38 -16.75
CA ARG A 310 -16.17 -25.34 -17.78
C ARG A 310 -15.84 -23.94 -17.26
N LYS A 311 -15.83 -23.72 -15.93
CA LYS A 311 -15.38 -22.46 -15.33
C LYS A 311 -13.85 -22.45 -15.26
N HIS A 312 -13.23 -22.01 -16.34
CA HIS A 312 -11.78 -21.79 -16.45
C HIS A 312 -11.48 -20.69 -17.48
N ALA A 313 -12.14 -19.54 -17.30
CA ALA A 313 -12.11 -18.45 -18.28
C ALA A 313 -10.70 -17.90 -18.49
N PHE A 314 -10.35 -17.65 -19.75
CA PHE A 314 -9.14 -16.92 -20.12
C PHE A 314 -9.52 -15.46 -20.41
N ASP A 315 -9.68 -14.65 -19.36
CA ASP A 315 -10.43 -13.39 -19.46
C ASP A 315 -9.91 -12.44 -20.57
N LEU A 316 -8.59 -12.40 -20.81
CA LEU A 316 -8.02 -11.60 -21.91
C LEU A 316 -8.27 -12.24 -23.29
N GLY A 317 -8.09 -13.54 -23.45
CA GLY A 317 -8.30 -14.26 -24.71
C GLY A 317 -9.75 -14.59 -25.08
N GLU A 318 -10.66 -14.63 -24.12
CA GLU A 318 -12.07 -14.98 -24.30
C GLU A 318 -13.02 -13.76 -24.23
N TYR A 319 -12.61 -12.63 -23.62
CA TYR A 319 -13.42 -11.39 -23.54
C TYR A 319 -12.63 -10.11 -23.87
N GLY A 320 -11.35 -10.03 -23.46
CA GLY A 320 -10.45 -8.91 -23.73
C GLY A 320 -10.42 -7.83 -22.65
N GLY A 321 -9.28 -7.66 -21.97
CA GLY A 321 -9.11 -6.69 -20.89
C GLY A 321 -9.25 -5.24 -21.34
N GLY A 322 -9.03 -4.95 -22.62
CA GLY A 322 -9.35 -3.66 -23.23
C GLY A 322 -10.85 -3.47 -23.44
N TYR A 323 -11.56 -4.47 -23.99
CA TYR A 323 -13.03 -4.41 -24.15
C TYR A 323 -13.79 -4.36 -22.82
N MET A 324 -13.24 -4.97 -21.77
CA MET A 324 -13.79 -4.96 -20.41
C MET A 324 -13.37 -3.73 -19.57
N THR A 325 -12.52 -2.83 -20.11
CA THR A 325 -11.95 -1.74 -19.31
C THR A 325 -13.02 -0.72 -18.90
N ASN A 326 -12.96 -0.25 -17.65
CA ASN A 326 -13.88 0.76 -17.14
C ASN A 326 -13.47 2.18 -17.58
N SER A 327 -14.42 3.11 -17.62
CA SER A 327 -14.14 4.55 -17.75
C SER A 327 -13.81 5.15 -16.38
N LEU A 328 -12.52 5.42 -16.13
CA LEU A 328 -12.04 5.79 -14.79
C LEU A 328 -12.37 7.24 -14.41
N ALA A 329 -12.83 7.46 -13.17
CA ALA A 329 -13.27 8.75 -12.65
C ALA A 329 -12.26 9.41 -11.69
N LEU A 330 -12.09 10.72 -11.82
CA LEU A 330 -11.18 11.51 -11.01
C LEU A 330 -11.68 11.60 -9.55
N GLY A 331 -10.84 11.13 -8.62
CA GLY A 331 -11.14 11.10 -7.19
C GLY A 331 -11.87 9.84 -6.71
N CYS A 332 -12.26 8.94 -7.62
CA CYS A 332 -12.79 7.61 -7.32
C CYS A 332 -11.66 6.57 -7.48
N ASP A 333 -11.31 6.24 -8.72
CA ASP A 333 -10.36 5.15 -9.05
C ASP A 333 -8.91 5.65 -9.00
N CYS A 334 -8.70 6.93 -9.33
CA CYS A 334 -7.40 7.58 -9.34
C CYS A 334 -7.42 8.92 -8.60
N LYS A 335 -6.39 9.16 -7.79
CA LYS A 335 -6.39 10.22 -6.77
C LYS A 335 -5.08 11.00 -6.75
N GLY A 336 -5.14 12.28 -7.13
CA GLY A 336 -3.98 13.16 -7.28
C GLY A 336 -4.16 14.11 -8.46
N ALA A 337 -3.06 14.50 -9.10
CA ALA A 337 -3.09 15.15 -10.40
C ALA A 337 -3.00 14.07 -11.50
N ILE A 338 -4.15 13.77 -12.14
CA ILE A 338 -4.28 12.64 -13.07
C ILE A 338 -4.31 13.15 -14.51
N HIS A 339 -3.56 12.49 -15.40
CA HIS A 339 -3.74 12.54 -16.84
C HIS A 339 -4.48 11.27 -17.29
N TYR A 340 -5.39 11.39 -18.25
CA TYR A 340 -6.16 10.26 -18.77
C TYR A 340 -5.91 10.07 -20.27
N MET A 341 -5.95 8.83 -20.73
CA MET A 341 -6.01 8.49 -22.15
C MET A 341 -7.26 7.64 -22.43
N ASP A 342 -7.88 7.92 -23.58
CA ASP A 342 -8.99 7.15 -24.12
C ASP A 342 -8.50 5.90 -24.88
N ALA A 343 -9.42 4.96 -25.09
CA ALA A 343 -9.24 3.78 -25.94
C ALA A 343 -10.36 3.69 -26.99
N ASP A 344 -9.99 3.55 -28.26
CA ASP A 344 -10.92 3.38 -29.38
C ASP A 344 -10.97 1.90 -29.83
N PHE A 345 -12.19 1.39 -30.04
CA PHE A 345 -12.45 0.02 -30.49
C PHE A 345 -13.53 -0.02 -31.59
N VAL A 346 -13.80 -1.20 -32.13
CA VAL A 346 -14.91 -1.45 -33.06
C VAL A 346 -16.08 -2.13 -32.35
N ASN A 347 -17.31 -1.78 -32.69
CA ASN A 347 -18.50 -2.52 -32.26
C ASN A 347 -18.85 -3.64 -33.26
N ARG A 348 -19.87 -4.46 -32.94
CA ARG A 348 -20.31 -5.56 -33.80
C ARG A 348 -20.79 -5.07 -35.18
N ALA A 349 -21.28 -3.84 -35.27
CA ALA A 349 -21.72 -3.17 -36.49
C ALA A 349 -20.58 -2.51 -37.30
N GLY A 350 -19.32 -2.61 -36.88
CA GLY A 350 -18.19 -2.01 -37.60
C GLY A 350 -18.05 -0.49 -37.40
N GLU A 351 -18.66 0.07 -36.37
CA GLU A 351 -18.59 1.48 -36.00
C GLU A 351 -17.57 1.67 -34.88
N PRO A 352 -16.79 2.76 -34.86
CA PRO A 352 -15.92 3.06 -33.74
C PRO A 352 -16.69 3.37 -32.45
N GLN A 353 -16.21 2.84 -31.32
CA GLN A 353 -16.66 3.19 -29.97
C GLN A 353 -15.45 3.57 -29.12
N THR A 354 -15.52 4.71 -28.42
CA THR A 354 -14.47 5.15 -27.49
C THR A 354 -14.85 4.83 -26.05
N ILE A 355 -14.01 4.10 -25.33
CA ILE A 355 -14.04 4.06 -23.86
C ILE A 355 -13.22 5.25 -23.35
N LYS A 356 -13.93 6.23 -22.78
CA LYS A 356 -13.32 7.44 -22.22
C LYS A 356 -12.58 7.13 -20.93
N ASN A 357 -11.46 7.80 -20.69
CA ASN A 357 -10.66 7.65 -19.46
C ASN A 357 -10.19 6.21 -19.17
N ALA A 358 -10.01 5.38 -20.20
CA ALA A 358 -9.62 3.97 -20.08
C ALA A 358 -8.26 3.75 -19.37
N ILE A 359 -7.32 4.69 -19.55
CA ILE A 359 -6.02 4.67 -18.87
C ILE A 359 -5.90 5.89 -17.95
N CYS A 360 -5.49 5.65 -16.71
CA CYS A 360 -5.08 6.65 -15.73
C CYS A 360 -3.55 6.72 -15.64
N ILE A 361 -2.99 7.93 -15.62
CA ILE A 361 -1.55 8.20 -15.50
C ILE A 361 -1.32 9.29 -14.45
N HIS A 362 -0.57 8.98 -13.40
CA HIS A 362 -0.23 9.93 -12.33
C HIS A 362 1.08 9.55 -11.63
N GLU A 363 1.52 10.39 -10.68
CA GLU A 363 2.67 10.10 -9.84
C GLU A 363 2.32 10.24 -8.35
N GLU A 364 2.93 9.42 -7.52
CA GLU A 364 2.69 9.34 -6.08
C GLU A 364 4.01 9.44 -5.30
N ASP A 365 3.92 9.85 -4.04
CA ASP A 365 4.96 9.60 -3.04
C ASP A 365 5.07 8.10 -2.75
N ASN A 366 6.29 7.62 -2.53
CA ASN A 366 6.59 6.20 -2.23
C ASN A 366 7.52 6.06 -1.01
N GLY A 367 7.43 6.97 -0.04
CA GLY A 367 8.21 6.91 1.20
C GLY A 367 9.67 7.35 1.03
N ILE A 368 10.62 6.51 1.47
CA ILE A 368 12.07 6.80 1.45
C ILE A 368 12.73 6.08 0.27
N LEU A 369 13.45 6.82 -0.57
CA LEU A 369 14.26 6.29 -1.67
C LEU A 369 15.61 5.78 -1.17
N PHE A 370 16.25 6.58 -0.30
CA PHE A 370 17.40 6.18 0.50
C PHE A 370 17.57 7.11 1.70
N LYS A 371 18.18 6.59 2.77
CA LYS A 371 18.61 7.34 3.95
C LYS A 371 19.95 6.78 4.45
N HIS A 372 20.83 7.66 4.92
CA HIS A 372 21.95 7.29 5.77
C HIS A 372 22.18 8.34 6.86
N THR A 373 22.71 7.90 8.00
CA THR A 373 23.07 8.75 9.14
C THR A 373 24.34 8.17 9.76
N ASP A 374 25.37 9.00 9.96
CA ASP A 374 26.58 8.59 10.69
C ASP A 374 26.36 8.79 12.19
N PHE A 375 26.59 7.74 12.98
CA PHE A 375 26.41 7.75 14.44
C PHE A 375 27.46 8.60 15.18
N ARG A 376 28.53 9.03 14.50
CA ARG A 376 29.64 9.78 15.11
C ARG A 376 29.35 11.25 15.31
N ASP A 377 28.49 11.82 14.47
CA ASP A 377 28.22 13.27 14.40
C ASP A 377 26.78 13.62 13.95
N GLU A 378 25.91 12.62 13.80
CA GLU A 378 24.52 12.77 13.32
C GLU A 378 24.40 13.42 11.93
N SER A 379 25.49 13.46 11.15
CA SER A 379 25.43 13.83 9.74
C SER A 379 24.52 12.86 8.99
N CYS A 380 23.65 13.39 8.15
CA CYS A 380 22.46 12.67 7.69
C CYS A 380 22.07 13.11 6.28
N THR A 381 21.69 12.18 5.42
CA THR A 381 21.05 12.47 4.12
C THR A 381 19.85 11.55 3.94
N VAL A 382 18.73 12.12 3.52
CA VAL A 382 17.50 11.40 3.20
C VAL A 382 16.83 12.00 1.96
N THR A 383 16.45 11.13 1.05
CA THR A 383 15.73 11.42 -0.20
C THR A 383 14.43 10.63 -0.20
N ARG A 384 13.30 11.31 -0.45
CA ARG A 384 12.01 10.64 -0.61
C ARG A 384 11.88 10.00 -1.99
N ALA A 385 11.12 8.92 -2.06
CA ALA A 385 10.82 8.24 -3.33
C ALA A 385 9.53 8.79 -3.94
N ARG A 386 9.48 8.83 -5.26
CA ARG A 386 8.27 8.99 -6.06
C ARG A 386 8.16 7.84 -7.05
N LYS A 387 6.93 7.49 -7.42
CA LYS A 387 6.61 6.47 -8.43
C LYS A 387 5.66 7.06 -9.48
N LEU A 388 5.89 6.77 -10.75
CA LEU A 388 4.92 6.99 -11.82
C LEU A 388 4.03 5.75 -11.92
N ILE A 389 2.73 5.94 -12.10
CA ILE A 389 1.73 4.89 -12.25
C ILE A 389 1.02 5.07 -13.60
N ILE A 390 0.83 3.96 -14.31
CA ILE A 390 0.06 3.84 -15.55
C ILE A 390 -0.90 2.67 -15.34
N SER A 391 -2.20 2.93 -15.20
CA SER A 391 -3.17 1.91 -14.77
C SER A 391 -4.47 1.91 -15.55
N HIS A 392 -5.10 0.74 -15.59
CA HIS A 392 -6.48 0.53 -16.04
C HIS A 392 -7.17 -0.45 -15.08
N VAL A 393 -8.50 -0.44 -15.08
CA VAL A 393 -9.33 -1.42 -14.35
C VAL A 393 -10.28 -2.04 -15.35
N PHE A 394 -10.50 -3.36 -15.28
CA PHE A 394 -11.45 -4.04 -16.15
C PHE A 394 -12.36 -5.02 -15.37
N THR A 395 -13.61 -5.13 -15.82
CA THR A 395 -14.65 -5.96 -15.18
C THR A 395 -14.92 -7.22 -16.01
N ALA A 396 -14.54 -8.38 -15.48
CA ALA A 396 -14.85 -9.70 -16.04
C ALA A 396 -16.11 -10.26 -15.38
N ALA A 397 -17.28 -9.73 -15.79
CA ALA A 397 -18.62 -10.01 -15.27
C ALA A 397 -18.79 -9.79 -13.75
N ASN A 398 -18.24 -10.70 -12.93
CA ASN A 398 -18.29 -10.63 -11.46
C ASN A 398 -16.98 -10.13 -10.83
N TYR A 399 -15.83 -10.23 -11.49
CA TYR A 399 -14.53 -9.80 -10.96
C TYR A 399 -14.06 -8.45 -11.52
N GLU A 400 -13.47 -7.60 -10.68
CA GLU A 400 -12.70 -6.43 -11.07
C GLU A 400 -11.19 -6.70 -10.96
N TYR A 401 -10.45 -6.35 -12.00
CA TYR A 401 -8.99 -6.45 -12.06
C TYR A 401 -8.35 -5.08 -12.22
N CYS A 402 -7.73 -4.57 -11.15
CA CYS A 402 -7.04 -3.28 -11.16
C CYS A 402 -5.55 -3.49 -11.49
N VAL A 403 -5.13 -3.10 -12.69
CA VAL A 403 -3.78 -3.35 -13.22
C VAL A 403 -2.95 -2.06 -13.20
N TYR A 404 -1.86 -2.06 -12.44
CA TYR A 404 -0.97 -0.90 -12.24
C TYR A 404 0.46 -1.21 -12.72
N TRP A 405 0.92 -0.52 -13.76
CA TRP A 405 2.34 -0.48 -14.12
C TRP A 405 3.01 0.69 -13.40
N ILE A 406 4.09 0.42 -12.67
CA ILE A 406 4.68 1.36 -11.73
C ILE A 406 6.18 1.49 -12.02
N PHE A 407 6.65 2.72 -12.25
CA PHE A 407 8.05 3.03 -12.50
C PHE A 407 8.66 3.77 -11.31
N HIS A 408 9.84 3.34 -10.86
CA HIS A 408 10.52 3.87 -9.68
C HIS A 408 11.79 4.65 -10.05
N GLN A 409 12.19 5.59 -9.18
CA GLN A 409 13.41 6.39 -9.38
C GLN A 409 14.72 5.58 -9.20
N ASP A 410 14.70 4.39 -8.59
CA ASP A 410 15.88 3.49 -8.52
C ASP A 410 16.11 2.69 -9.83
N GLY A 411 15.26 2.90 -10.83
CA GLY A 411 15.25 2.15 -12.08
C GLY A 411 14.43 0.85 -12.03
N THR A 412 13.78 0.50 -10.92
CA THR A 412 12.85 -0.64 -10.86
C THR A 412 11.57 -0.35 -11.65
N ILE A 413 11.09 -1.33 -12.43
CA ILE A 413 9.70 -1.41 -12.90
C ILE A 413 8.97 -2.41 -12.00
N GLN A 414 7.71 -2.13 -11.67
CA GLN A 414 6.82 -2.99 -10.93
C GLN A 414 5.51 -3.15 -11.71
N LEU A 415 4.97 -4.36 -11.74
CA LEU A 415 3.57 -4.63 -12.08
C LEU A 415 2.85 -5.02 -10.79
N GLU A 416 1.78 -4.32 -10.46
CA GLU A 416 0.90 -4.63 -9.34
C GLU A 416 -0.50 -4.88 -9.88
N ILE A 417 -1.12 -5.99 -9.48
CA ILE A 417 -2.52 -6.30 -9.78
C ILE A 417 -3.27 -6.38 -8.46
N LYS A 418 -4.48 -5.83 -8.40
CA LYS A 418 -5.42 -6.05 -7.29
C LYS A 418 -6.68 -6.73 -7.81
N LEU A 419 -7.09 -7.80 -7.14
CA LEU A 419 -8.34 -8.51 -7.37
C LEU A 419 -9.41 -7.91 -6.46
N THR A 420 -10.57 -7.54 -6.98
CA THR A 420 -11.75 -7.12 -6.20
C THR A 420 -13.02 -7.42 -7.00
N GLY A 421 -14.17 -6.83 -6.66
CA GLY A 421 -15.46 -7.23 -7.22
C GLY A 421 -16.11 -8.32 -6.38
N ILE A 422 -16.81 -9.27 -6.98
CA ILE A 422 -17.70 -10.23 -6.30
C ILE A 422 -17.29 -11.67 -6.64
N LEU A 423 -17.38 -12.57 -5.66
CA LEU A 423 -17.16 -14.00 -5.86
C LEU A 423 -18.12 -14.60 -6.91
N ASN A 424 -17.63 -15.54 -7.71
CA ASN A 424 -18.50 -16.36 -8.56
C ASN A 424 -19.19 -17.46 -7.74
N THR A 425 -20.49 -17.30 -7.48
CA THR A 425 -21.27 -18.17 -6.58
C THR A 425 -22.14 -19.20 -7.32
N TYR A 426 -22.49 -20.28 -6.62
CA TYR A 426 -23.44 -21.31 -7.03
C TYR A 426 -24.35 -21.72 -5.87
N SER A 427 -25.53 -22.27 -6.18
CA SER A 427 -26.56 -22.67 -5.21
C SER A 427 -26.10 -23.81 -4.28
N LEU A 428 -26.46 -23.73 -3.00
CA LEU A 428 -26.23 -24.76 -1.98
C LEU A 428 -27.54 -25.06 -1.23
N ASN A 429 -27.89 -26.34 -1.05
CA ASN A 429 -29.06 -26.71 -0.24
C ASN A 429 -28.77 -26.55 1.27
N PRO A 430 -29.78 -26.26 2.11
CA PRO A 430 -29.60 -26.25 3.57
C PRO A 430 -29.05 -27.58 4.11
N GLY A 431 -27.85 -27.55 4.69
CA GLY A 431 -27.15 -28.73 5.20
C GLY A 431 -26.35 -29.53 4.16
N GLU A 432 -26.30 -29.07 2.91
CA GLU A 432 -25.30 -29.51 1.93
C GLU A 432 -23.94 -28.85 2.27
N SER A 433 -22.83 -29.55 2.03
CA SER A 433 -21.50 -29.01 2.32
C SER A 433 -20.81 -28.52 1.05
N ALA A 434 -20.32 -27.29 1.07
CA ALA A 434 -19.45 -26.74 0.02
C ALA A 434 -18.05 -27.40 0.00
N ALA A 435 -17.62 -27.96 1.13
CA ALA A 435 -16.28 -28.53 1.29
C ALA A 435 -16.13 -29.88 0.55
N PRO A 436 -14.94 -30.20 -0.01
CA PRO A 436 -13.70 -29.43 0.06
C PRO A 436 -13.47 -28.47 -1.14
N TRP A 437 -14.48 -28.25 -1.99
CA TRP A 437 -14.32 -27.57 -3.28
C TRP A 437 -14.76 -26.10 -3.30
N GLY A 438 -15.30 -25.61 -2.19
CA GLY A 438 -15.71 -24.22 -1.97
C GLY A 438 -16.11 -23.96 -0.53
N THR A 439 -16.59 -22.74 -0.28
CA THR A 439 -17.02 -22.24 1.03
C THR A 439 -18.47 -21.76 0.96
N GLU A 440 -19.28 -22.04 1.98
CA GLU A 440 -20.57 -21.35 2.17
C GLU A 440 -20.30 -19.95 2.74
N VAL A 441 -20.25 -18.95 1.86
CA VAL A 441 -19.91 -17.55 2.22
C VAL A 441 -21.12 -16.76 2.72
N TYR A 442 -22.32 -17.24 2.40
CA TYR A 442 -23.61 -16.76 2.88
C TYR A 442 -24.61 -17.92 2.84
N PRO A 443 -25.67 -17.96 3.67
CA PRO A 443 -26.61 -19.10 3.70
C PRO A 443 -27.16 -19.45 2.31
N GLY A 444 -26.92 -20.69 1.86
CA GLY A 444 -27.31 -21.20 0.54
C GLY A 444 -26.40 -20.79 -0.63
N VAL A 445 -25.25 -20.14 -0.37
CA VAL A 445 -24.35 -19.54 -1.37
C VAL A 445 -22.95 -20.16 -1.28
N ASN A 446 -22.63 -21.04 -2.22
CA ASN A 446 -21.32 -21.69 -2.33
C ASN A 446 -20.40 -20.92 -3.29
N ALA A 447 -19.27 -20.43 -2.80
CA ALA A 447 -18.19 -19.88 -3.61
C ALA A 447 -17.09 -20.94 -3.81
N HIS A 448 -16.89 -21.37 -5.06
CA HIS A 448 -15.94 -22.44 -5.39
C HIS A 448 -14.49 -21.94 -5.35
N ASN A 449 -13.58 -22.78 -4.84
CA ASN A 449 -12.12 -22.56 -4.89
C ASN A 449 -11.65 -22.36 -6.33
N HIS A 450 -10.67 -21.48 -6.55
CA HIS A 450 -10.13 -21.20 -7.89
C HIS A 450 -8.69 -20.66 -7.83
N GLN A 451 -8.10 -20.39 -8.99
CA GLN A 451 -6.86 -19.62 -9.12
C GLN A 451 -7.12 -18.42 -10.04
N HIS A 452 -6.30 -17.35 -9.94
CA HIS A 452 -6.18 -16.33 -10.98
C HIS A 452 -4.72 -16.31 -11.42
N LEU A 453 -4.42 -16.79 -12.63
CA LEU A 453 -3.06 -16.95 -13.16
C LEU A 453 -2.84 -16.08 -14.39
N PHE A 454 -1.85 -15.19 -14.35
CA PHE A 454 -1.56 -14.18 -15.38
C PHE A 454 -0.26 -14.51 -16.11
N CYS A 455 -0.22 -14.24 -17.42
CA CYS A 455 0.98 -14.35 -18.25
C CYS A 455 1.53 -12.95 -18.59
N LEU A 456 2.56 -12.53 -17.88
CA LEU A 456 3.35 -11.33 -18.20
C LEU A 456 4.31 -11.65 -19.37
N ARG A 457 4.13 -10.97 -20.51
CA ARG A 457 5.06 -11.01 -21.64
C ARG A 457 6.09 -9.89 -21.46
N VAL A 458 7.37 -10.25 -21.39
CA VAL A 458 8.51 -9.33 -21.30
C VAL A 458 9.40 -9.52 -22.51
N ASP A 459 9.58 -8.46 -23.29
CA ASP A 459 10.39 -8.42 -24.51
C ASP A 459 11.69 -7.63 -24.21
N PRO A 460 12.74 -8.26 -23.65
CA PRO A 460 13.95 -7.57 -23.24
C PRO A 460 14.73 -6.94 -24.41
N ASN A 461 15.29 -5.77 -24.13
CA ASN A 461 16.14 -4.99 -25.05
C ASN A 461 17.27 -4.32 -24.24
N ILE A 462 17.82 -5.05 -23.26
CA ILE A 462 18.71 -4.55 -22.21
C ILE A 462 20.00 -4.06 -22.85
N ASP A 463 20.25 -2.75 -22.89
CA ASP A 463 21.37 -2.15 -23.65
C ASP A 463 21.47 -2.66 -25.12
N GLY A 464 20.34 -3.06 -25.71
CA GLY A 464 20.21 -3.63 -27.06
C GLY A 464 19.57 -5.02 -27.09
N PRO A 465 19.18 -5.52 -28.28
CA PRO A 465 18.28 -6.68 -28.42
C PRO A 465 18.97 -8.05 -28.33
N ALA A 466 20.30 -8.10 -28.21
CA ALA A 466 21.04 -9.35 -28.07
C ALA A 466 21.19 -9.68 -26.57
N ASN A 467 20.28 -10.50 -26.05
CA ASN A 467 20.17 -10.81 -24.62
C ASN A 467 20.21 -12.34 -24.37
N THR A 468 20.46 -12.71 -23.12
CA THR A 468 20.44 -14.10 -22.62
C THR A 468 19.67 -14.11 -21.30
N VAL A 469 18.82 -15.11 -21.06
CA VAL A 469 18.12 -15.28 -19.78
C VAL A 469 18.87 -16.28 -18.87
N PHE A 470 18.96 -15.95 -17.58
CA PHE A 470 19.52 -16.80 -16.54
C PHE A 470 18.50 -17.05 -15.44
N GLU A 471 18.34 -18.31 -15.04
CA GLU A 471 17.79 -18.71 -13.74
C GLU A 471 18.87 -18.45 -12.67
N VAL A 472 18.48 -17.91 -11.51
CA VAL A 472 19.40 -17.49 -10.45
C VAL A 472 18.92 -17.93 -9.06
N ASP A 473 19.65 -18.87 -8.49
CA ASP A 473 19.37 -19.52 -7.21
C ASP A 473 20.38 -19.12 -6.13
N ALA A 474 19.91 -18.98 -4.88
CA ALA A 474 20.81 -18.97 -3.73
C ALA A 474 21.26 -20.41 -3.42
N CYS A 475 22.57 -20.65 -3.43
CA CYS A 475 23.19 -21.93 -3.12
C CYS A 475 24.15 -21.79 -1.95
N ARG A 476 24.25 -22.84 -1.11
CA ARG A 476 25.33 -22.98 -0.13
C ARG A 476 26.65 -23.17 -0.87
N GLY A 477 27.74 -22.65 -0.32
CA GLY A 477 29.10 -22.89 -0.84
C GLY A 477 29.52 -24.35 -0.64
N ASP A 478 30.43 -24.81 -1.49
CA ASP A 478 30.95 -26.17 -1.41
C ASP A 478 31.81 -26.36 -0.15
N GLY A 479 31.77 -27.56 0.43
CA GLY A 479 32.52 -27.93 1.64
C GLY A 479 31.68 -27.88 2.92
N GLU A 480 31.93 -28.86 3.80
CA GLU A 480 31.29 -28.98 5.11
C GLU A 480 31.90 -28.02 6.14
N PRO A 481 31.20 -27.69 7.25
CA PRO A 481 31.80 -27.01 8.39
C PRO A 481 33.07 -27.73 8.89
N GLY A 482 34.15 -26.99 9.10
CA GLY A 482 35.48 -27.52 9.41
C GLY A 482 36.36 -27.89 8.20
N SER A 483 35.84 -27.83 6.97
CA SER A 483 36.65 -27.96 5.74
C SER A 483 37.58 -26.76 5.51
N ALA A 484 38.52 -26.88 4.56
CA ALA A 484 39.37 -25.73 4.19
C ALA A 484 38.60 -24.68 3.36
N GLU A 485 37.58 -25.15 2.63
CA GLU A 485 36.75 -24.40 1.70
C GLU A 485 35.65 -23.60 2.41
N ASN A 486 35.10 -24.14 3.50
CA ASN A 486 33.94 -23.60 4.21
C ASN A 486 34.06 -23.81 5.75
N PHE A 487 35.20 -23.45 6.34
CA PHE A 487 35.55 -23.80 7.73
C PHE A 487 34.47 -23.46 8.78
N TYR A 488 33.75 -22.34 8.64
CA TYR A 488 32.68 -21.94 9.55
C TYR A 488 31.25 -22.25 9.04
N GLY A 489 31.11 -22.96 7.91
CA GLY A 489 29.81 -23.32 7.32
C GLY A 489 29.04 -22.15 6.70
N ASN A 490 29.64 -20.95 6.65
CA ASN A 490 28.95 -19.69 6.32
C ASN A 490 28.96 -19.33 4.82
N ALA A 491 29.58 -20.13 3.96
CA ALA A 491 29.68 -19.83 2.54
C ALA A 491 28.33 -19.99 1.81
N PHE A 492 27.98 -19.02 0.97
CA PHE A 492 26.86 -19.09 0.03
C PHE A 492 27.14 -18.22 -1.20
N TYR A 493 26.47 -18.51 -2.32
CA TYR A 493 26.62 -17.78 -3.58
C TYR A 493 25.32 -17.77 -4.40
N ALA A 494 25.25 -16.87 -5.38
CA ALA A 494 24.20 -16.87 -6.39
C ALA A 494 24.63 -17.72 -7.59
N LYS A 495 24.10 -18.94 -7.70
CA LYS A 495 24.30 -19.81 -8.86
C LYS A 495 23.48 -19.29 -10.02
N LYS A 496 24.10 -19.14 -11.20
CA LYS A 496 23.40 -18.75 -12.44
C LYS A 496 23.37 -19.91 -13.43
N THR A 497 22.18 -20.36 -13.78
CA THR A 497 21.93 -21.38 -14.81
C THR A 497 21.47 -20.67 -16.07
N LYS A 498 22.17 -20.87 -17.20
CA LYS A 498 21.80 -20.26 -18.48
C LYS A 498 20.62 -21.00 -19.11
N MET A 499 19.58 -20.28 -19.53
CA MET A 499 18.51 -20.86 -20.34
C MET A 499 18.98 -20.96 -21.79
N GLU A 500 19.43 -22.15 -22.21
CA GLU A 500 20.19 -22.29 -23.46
C GLU A 500 19.33 -22.41 -24.73
N THR A 501 18.22 -23.14 -24.64
CA THR A 501 17.32 -23.44 -25.75
C THR A 501 15.87 -23.46 -25.28
N GLN A 502 14.90 -23.25 -26.18
CA GLN A 502 13.47 -23.16 -25.82
C GLN A 502 12.97 -24.35 -24.99
N GLU A 503 13.33 -25.58 -25.38
CA GLU A 503 12.98 -26.81 -24.65
C GLU A 503 13.58 -26.90 -23.23
N LYS A 504 14.69 -26.20 -22.96
CA LYS A 504 15.35 -26.14 -21.65
C LYS A 504 15.04 -24.86 -20.87
N ALA A 505 14.24 -23.95 -21.44
CA ALA A 505 13.96 -22.64 -20.88
C ALA A 505 12.58 -22.55 -20.22
N MET A 506 12.15 -23.68 -19.64
CA MET A 506 10.99 -23.81 -18.77
C MET A 506 11.51 -23.96 -17.33
N SER A 507 11.04 -23.11 -16.41
CA SER A 507 11.59 -23.01 -15.06
C SER A 507 10.50 -22.64 -14.07
N ASP A 508 10.48 -23.34 -12.94
CA ASP A 508 9.55 -23.11 -11.85
C ASP A 508 10.20 -22.38 -10.67
N TYR A 509 9.38 -21.68 -9.90
CA TYR A 509 9.81 -20.95 -8.71
C TYR A 509 10.15 -21.90 -7.56
N ASP A 510 11.32 -21.71 -6.94
CA ASP A 510 11.68 -22.34 -5.66
C ASP A 510 11.90 -21.27 -4.59
N GLY A 511 11.05 -21.29 -3.55
CA GLY A 511 11.20 -20.43 -2.37
C GLY A 511 12.43 -20.75 -1.54
N ASN A 512 12.89 -22.01 -1.50
CA ASN A 512 14.05 -22.43 -0.72
C ASN A 512 15.35 -21.86 -1.29
N ALA A 513 15.53 -21.96 -2.62
CA ALA A 513 16.57 -21.25 -3.35
C ALA A 513 16.33 -19.73 -3.47
N SER A 514 15.17 -19.22 -3.02
CA SER A 514 14.71 -17.84 -3.20
C SER A 514 14.80 -17.36 -4.66
N ARG A 515 14.52 -18.27 -5.59
CA ARG A 515 14.79 -18.20 -7.03
C ARG A 515 14.32 -16.90 -7.68
N THR A 516 15.11 -16.43 -8.64
CA THR A 516 14.86 -15.24 -9.47
C THR A 516 15.40 -15.46 -10.88
N TRP A 517 14.97 -14.65 -11.85
CA TRP A 517 15.48 -14.72 -13.22
C TRP A 517 16.13 -13.41 -13.64
N GLU A 518 17.12 -13.44 -14.53
CA GLU A 518 17.83 -12.25 -15.02
C GLU A 518 17.88 -12.24 -16.55
N MET A 519 17.31 -11.22 -17.17
CA MET A 519 17.51 -10.89 -18.59
C MET A 519 18.75 -10.01 -18.70
N ALA A 520 19.77 -10.47 -19.44
CA ALA A 520 21.11 -9.89 -19.41
C ALA A 520 21.70 -9.71 -20.81
N ASN A 521 22.42 -8.61 -21.03
CA ASN A 521 23.21 -8.41 -22.23
C ASN A 521 24.67 -8.82 -21.98
N THR A 522 25.02 -10.01 -22.45
CA THR A 522 26.34 -10.61 -22.21
C THR A 522 27.50 -9.87 -22.90
N ASN A 523 27.20 -8.99 -23.87
CA ASN A 523 28.17 -8.13 -24.55
C ASN A 523 28.50 -6.87 -23.73
N GLN A 524 27.59 -6.44 -22.84
CA GLN A 524 27.70 -5.19 -22.08
C GLN A 524 28.05 -5.49 -20.62
N LEU A 525 29.36 -5.48 -20.31
CA LEU A 525 29.85 -5.74 -18.95
C LEU A 525 29.94 -4.46 -18.13
N ASN A 526 29.37 -4.49 -16.92
CA ASN A 526 29.51 -3.41 -15.95
C ASN A 526 31.00 -3.16 -15.63
N PRO A 527 31.46 -1.89 -15.69
CA PRO A 527 32.88 -1.57 -15.54
C PRO A 527 33.44 -1.89 -14.14
N TYR A 528 32.59 -2.03 -13.12
CA TYR A 528 33.03 -2.33 -11.75
C TYR A 528 32.82 -3.81 -11.40
N SER A 529 31.58 -4.33 -11.48
CA SER A 529 31.30 -5.72 -11.08
C SER A 529 31.78 -6.78 -12.08
N LYS A 530 32.13 -6.37 -13.32
CA LYS A 530 32.51 -7.23 -14.45
C LYS A 530 31.44 -8.27 -14.81
N LYS A 531 30.19 -8.05 -14.41
CA LYS A 531 29.03 -8.88 -14.80
C LYS A 531 28.26 -8.19 -15.93
N PRO A 532 27.55 -8.95 -16.78
CA PRO A 532 26.57 -8.41 -17.73
C PRO A 532 25.59 -7.43 -17.07
N ALA A 533 25.26 -6.35 -17.76
CA ALA A 533 24.12 -5.51 -17.44
C ALA A 533 22.84 -6.33 -17.56
N CYS A 534 22.00 -6.32 -16.52
CA CYS A 534 20.78 -7.11 -16.49
C CYS A 534 19.64 -6.46 -15.71
N TYR A 535 18.41 -6.89 -16.01
CA TYR A 535 17.25 -6.69 -15.14
C TYR A 535 16.84 -8.02 -14.52
N LYS A 536 16.64 -8.01 -13.20
CA LYS A 536 16.23 -9.18 -12.41
C LYS A 536 14.71 -9.16 -12.22
N LEU A 537 14.04 -10.20 -12.68
CA LEU A 537 12.69 -10.57 -12.31
C LEU A 537 12.70 -11.12 -10.87
N VAL A 538 11.92 -10.50 -9.99
CA VAL A 538 11.62 -10.95 -8.63
C VAL A 538 10.10 -11.02 -8.50
N SER A 539 9.59 -12.20 -8.19
CA SER A 539 8.17 -12.51 -8.04
C SER A 539 8.05 -13.57 -6.94
N ARG A 540 6.95 -13.56 -6.17
CA ARG A 540 6.75 -14.47 -5.02
C ARG A 540 5.38 -15.16 -5.07
N GLU A 541 4.39 -14.47 -5.62
CA GLU A 541 3.02 -14.88 -5.86
C GLU A 541 2.99 -15.79 -7.10
N VAL A 542 3.61 -16.98 -6.97
CA VAL A 542 3.84 -17.93 -8.06
C VAL A 542 3.33 -19.33 -7.68
N PRO A 543 2.00 -19.52 -7.58
CA PRO A 543 1.42 -20.83 -7.36
C PRO A 543 1.54 -21.71 -8.62
N PRO A 544 1.73 -23.03 -8.47
CA PRO A 544 1.63 -23.96 -9.59
C PRO A 544 0.17 -24.06 -10.10
N LEU A 545 0.00 -24.42 -11.37
CA LEU A 545 -1.30 -24.76 -11.94
C LEU A 545 -1.83 -26.05 -11.29
N LEU A 546 -2.89 -25.94 -10.48
CA LEU A 546 -3.46 -27.05 -9.71
C LEU A 546 -4.26 -28.07 -10.56
N PRO A 547 -4.96 -27.68 -11.65
CA PRO A 547 -5.52 -28.62 -12.61
C PRO A 547 -4.47 -29.57 -13.21
N LYS A 548 -4.65 -30.86 -12.94
CA LYS A 548 -3.69 -31.94 -13.29
C LYS A 548 -3.30 -31.97 -14.76
N GLU A 549 -2.11 -32.51 -15.03
CA GLU A 549 -1.70 -32.88 -16.39
C GLU A 549 -2.79 -33.70 -17.12
N GLY A 550 -3.01 -33.36 -18.39
CA GLY A 550 -4.06 -33.96 -19.22
C GLY A 550 -5.48 -33.45 -18.94
N SER A 551 -5.70 -32.61 -17.93
CA SER A 551 -6.99 -31.92 -17.73
C SER A 551 -7.25 -30.87 -18.82
N LEU A 552 -8.52 -30.49 -19.00
CA LEU A 552 -8.93 -29.48 -19.98
C LEU A 552 -8.20 -28.14 -19.78
N VAL A 553 -8.08 -27.67 -18.53
CA VAL A 553 -7.30 -26.46 -18.21
C VAL A 553 -5.84 -26.65 -18.58
N TRP A 554 -5.21 -27.77 -18.20
CA TRP A 554 -3.81 -28.04 -18.53
C TRP A 554 -3.54 -28.04 -20.04
N LYS A 555 -4.48 -28.59 -20.84
CA LYS A 555 -4.40 -28.58 -22.31
C LYS A 555 -4.49 -27.16 -22.88
N ARG A 556 -5.47 -26.35 -22.46
CA ARG A 556 -5.66 -24.96 -22.94
C ARG A 556 -4.60 -24.00 -22.41
N ALA A 557 -4.32 -24.01 -21.11
CA ALA A 557 -3.44 -23.08 -20.40
C ALA A 557 -1.95 -23.45 -20.51
N GLY A 558 -1.46 -23.59 -21.75
CA GLY A 558 -0.09 -23.98 -22.05
C GLY A 558 0.98 -23.15 -21.33
N PHE A 559 0.74 -21.84 -21.17
CA PHE A 559 1.64 -20.92 -20.47
C PHE A 559 1.71 -21.14 -18.96
N ALA A 560 0.62 -21.62 -18.34
CA ALA A 560 0.52 -21.71 -16.88
C ALA A 560 1.19 -22.97 -16.31
N ARG A 561 1.71 -23.86 -17.18
CA ARG A 561 2.36 -25.11 -16.80
C ARG A 561 3.69 -24.92 -16.06
N HIS A 562 4.35 -23.77 -16.25
CA HIS A 562 5.58 -23.37 -15.55
C HIS A 562 5.59 -21.88 -15.20
N ALA A 563 6.32 -21.50 -14.15
CA ALA A 563 6.47 -20.10 -13.71
C ALA A 563 7.15 -19.19 -14.75
N VAL A 564 8.11 -19.71 -15.51
CA VAL A 564 8.80 -18.98 -16.58
C VAL A 564 8.97 -19.89 -17.79
N HIS A 565 8.65 -19.35 -18.97
CA HIS A 565 9.07 -19.86 -20.28
C HIS A 565 9.92 -18.78 -20.98
N VAL A 566 10.88 -19.17 -21.82
CA VAL A 566 11.57 -18.23 -22.72
C VAL A 566 11.51 -18.76 -24.16
N THR A 567 11.01 -17.94 -25.08
CA THR A 567 11.06 -18.22 -26.52
C THR A 567 12.04 -17.30 -27.22
N LYS A 568 12.47 -17.68 -28.42
CA LYS A 568 13.17 -16.77 -29.32
C LYS A 568 12.16 -15.80 -29.92
N TYR A 569 12.51 -14.52 -30.03
CA TYR A 569 11.60 -13.51 -30.58
C TYR A 569 11.13 -13.85 -32.00
N SER A 570 9.84 -13.59 -32.23
CA SER A 570 9.18 -13.58 -33.52
C SER A 570 7.98 -12.64 -33.43
N ASP A 571 7.77 -11.81 -34.46
CA ASP A 571 6.76 -10.75 -34.47
C ASP A 571 5.31 -11.26 -34.34
N ASP A 572 5.07 -12.54 -34.66
CA ASP A 572 3.75 -13.17 -34.57
C ASP A 572 3.51 -13.86 -33.20
N GLN A 573 4.49 -13.86 -32.29
CA GLN A 573 4.38 -14.43 -30.94
C GLN A 573 3.93 -13.38 -29.91
N ILE A 574 2.61 -13.14 -29.87
CA ILE A 574 1.96 -12.26 -28.88
C ILE A 574 1.11 -13.05 -27.87
N HIS A 575 0.19 -13.92 -28.32
CA HIS A 575 -0.82 -14.52 -27.44
C HIS A 575 -0.46 -15.96 -26.99
N PRO A 576 -0.11 -16.18 -25.71
CA PRO A 576 0.53 -17.41 -25.24
C PRO A 576 -0.40 -18.61 -25.05
N ALA A 577 -1.73 -18.43 -25.13
CA ALA A 577 -2.73 -19.50 -25.29
C ALA A 577 -3.27 -19.64 -26.74
N GLY A 578 -2.74 -18.87 -27.69
CA GLY A 578 -3.22 -18.81 -29.08
C GLY A 578 -4.12 -17.60 -29.36
N ARG A 579 -4.38 -17.36 -30.67
CA ARG A 579 -5.14 -16.19 -31.15
C ARG A 579 -6.62 -16.27 -30.77
N HIS A 580 -7.28 -17.36 -31.11
CA HIS A 580 -8.70 -17.59 -30.85
C HIS A 580 -8.85 -18.62 -29.73
N VAL A 581 -9.15 -18.15 -28.52
CA VAL A 581 -9.14 -18.97 -27.31
C VAL A 581 -10.48 -19.65 -26.99
N PRO A 582 -11.67 -19.04 -27.20
CA PRO A 582 -12.96 -19.70 -26.97
C PRO A 582 -13.09 -21.05 -27.68
N GLN A 583 -13.63 -22.04 -26.97
CA GLN A 583 -13.93 -23.38 -27.48
C GLN A 583 -12.72 -24.18 -28.00
N THR A 584 -11.50 -23.78 -27.63
CA THR A 584 -10.31 -24.60 -27.83
C THR A 584 -10.32 -25.83 -26.91
N SER A 585 -10.09 -27.02 -27.48
CA SER A 585 -9.84 -28.26 -26.72
C SER A 585 -8.48 -28.27 -26.00
N GLY A 586 -7.57 -27.39 -26.41
CA GLY A 586 -6.14 -27.44 -26.09
C GLY A 586 -5.36 -28.55 -26.82
N GLU A 587 -5.98 -29.22 -27.79
CA GLU A 587 -5.39 -30.27 -28.64
C GLU A 587 -5.67 -30.00 -30.13
N PRO A 588 -4.63 -29.73 -30.96
CA PRO A 588 -3.23 -29.53 -30.57
C PRO A 588 -3.05 -28.28 -29.68
N SER A 589 -2.09 -28.32 -28.76
CA SER A 589 -1.78 -27.18 -27.91
C SER A 589 -1.35 -25.96 -28.73
N GLN A 590 -1.73 -24.77 -28.26
CA GLN A 590 -1.55 -23.50 -28.94
C GLN A 590 -0.56 -22.60 -28.17
N GLY A 591 -0.12 -21.50 -28.79
CA GLY A 591 0.74 -20.51 -28.12
C GLY A 591 2.10 -21.08 -27.69
N ILE A 592 2.53 -20.83 -26.45
CA ILE A 592 3.90 -21.12 -25.99
C ILE A 592 4.33 -22.59 -26.25
N PRO A 593 3.58 -23.64 -25.86
CA PRO A 593 3.95 -25.02 -26.17
C PRO A 593 4.13 -25.29 -27.67
N ALA A 594 3.33 -24.65 -28.54
CA ALA A 594 3.47 -24.79 -29.99
C ALA A 594 4.74 -24.10 -30.52
N TRP A 595 5.05 -22.91 -30.00
CA TRP A 595 6.25 -22.16 -30.38
C TRP A 595 7.55 -22.85 -29.91
N ILE A 596 7.51 -23.49 -28.74
CA ILE A 596 8.62 -24.33 -28.25
C ILE A 596 8.74 -25.60 -29.12
N ALA A 597 7.64 -26.33 -29.34
CA ALA A 597 7.65 -27.57 -30.13
C ALA A 597 8.03 -27.35 -31.62
N ALA A 598 7.75 -26.17 -32.18
CA ALA A 598 8.14 -25.83 -33.55
C ALA A 598 9.66 -25.60 -33.70
N ASN A 599 10.39 -25.28 -32.63
CA ASN A 599 11.84 -25.05 -32.68
C ASN A 599 12.53 -25.30 -31.32
N PRO A 600 12.51 -26.54 -30.78
CA PRO A 600 12.89 -26.82 -29.38
C PRO A 600 14.37 -26.52 -29.10
N SER A 601 15.23 -26.71 -30.10
CA SER A 601 16.68 -26.50 -30.05
C SER A 601 17.13 -25.10 -30.47
N ALA A 602 16.23 -24.14 -30.70
CA ALA A 602 16.61 -22.75 -30.98
C ALA A 602 17.43 -22.17 -29.82
N SER A 603 18.65 -21.71 -30.11
CA SER A 603 19.50 -21.00 -29.14
C SER A 603 18.82 -19.74 -28.64
N LEU A 604 18.84 -19.56 -27.32
CA LEU A 604 18.41 -18.36 -26.59
C LEU A 604 19.60 -17.56 -26.03
N ASP A 605 20.83 -17.99 -26.33
CA ASP A 605 22.03 -17.28 -25.90
C ASP A 605 22.36 -16.13 -26.89
N ASN A 606 22.49 -14.92 -26.34
CA ASN A 606 22.93 -13.70 -27.00
C ASN A 606 22.13 -13.36 -28.28
N THR A 607 20.80 -13.41 -28.16
CA THR A 607 19.86 -13.22 -29.28
C THR A 607 18.61 -12.46 -28.83
N ASP A 608 17.70 -12.20 -29.77
CA ASP A 608 16.41 -11.58 -29.46
C ASP A 608 15.47 -12.65 -28.88
N VAL A 609 14.96 -12.43 -27.66
CA VAL A 609 14.24 -13.41 -26.83
C VAL A 609 13.04 -12.75 -26.15
N VAL A 610 12.04 -13.55 -25.79
CA VAL A 610 10.86 -13.11 -25.02
C VAL A 610 10.73 -14.00 -23.79
N LEU A 611 10.67 -13.37 -22.61
CA LEU A 611 10.41 -14.04 -21.34
C LEU A 611 8.90 -13.96 -21.05
N TRP A 612 8.31 -15.10 -20.75
CA TRP A 612 6.90 -15.26 -20.42
C TRP A 612 6.79 -15.73 -18.97
N HIS A 613 6.27 -14.89 -18.09
CA HIS A 613 6.18 -15.17 -16.66
C HIS A 613 4.75 -15.44 -16.24
N THR A 614 4.50 -16.63 -15.71
CA THR A 614 3.26 -16.99 -15.02
C THR A 614 3.37 -16.66 -13.54
N PHE A 615 2.43 -15.87 -13.04
CA PHE A 615 2.27 -15.49 -11.63
C PHE A 615 0.77 -15.39 -11.30
N GLY A 616 0.40 -15.31 -10.03
CA GLY A 616 -1.01 -15.30 -9.64
C GLY A 616 -1.28 -15.70 -8.20
N LEU A 617 -2.55 -15.99 -7.92
CA LEU A 617 -3.04 -16.38 -6.60
C LEU A 617 -3.89 -17.66 -6.68
N THR A 618 -3.93 -18.41 -5.58
CA THR A 618 -4.86 -19.53 -5.37
C THR A 618 -5.86 -19.10 -4.31
N HIS A 619 -7.11 -18.90 -4.71
CA HIS A 619 -8.15 -18.32 -3.87
C HIS A 619 -9.04 -19.43 -3.28
N PHE A 620 -9.12 -19.45 -1.95
CA PHE A 620 -10.05 -20.24 -1.16
C PHE A 620 -11.03 -19.27 -0.50
N PRO A 621 -12.20 -19.01 -1.11
CA PRO A 621 -13.06 -17.90 -0.67
C PRO A 621 -13.53 -18.00 0.78
N SER A 622 -13.71 -16.84 1.39
CA SER A 622 -14.16 -16.66 2.78
C SER A 622 -15.42 -15.79 2.87
N PRO A 623 -16.16 -15.80 3.99
CA PRO A 623 -17.27 -14.87 4.20
C PRO A 623 -16.86 -13.39 4.15
N GLU A 624 -15.61 -13.07 4.49
CA GLU A 624 -15.02 -11.73 4.41
C GLU A 624 -14.92 -11.19 2.97
N ASP A 625 -14.97 -12.07 1.97
CA ASP A 625 -14.95 -11.73 0.54
C ASP A 625 -16.36 -11.44 -0.03
N TYR A 626 -17.39 -11.43 0.82
CA TYR A 626 -18.80 -11.42 0.42
C TYR A 626 -19.63 -10.38 1.22
N PRO A 627 -20.54 -9.61 0.60
CA PRO A 627 -21.03 -9.68 -0.79
C PRO A 627 -20.18 -8.93 -1.82
N ILE A 628 -19.05 -8.34 -1.41
CA ILE A 628 -18.05 -7.73 -2.28
C ILE A 628 -16.66 -7.88 -1.64
N MET A 629 -15.69 -8.28 -2.44
CA MET A 629 -14.37 -8.76 -2.01
C MET A 629 -13.39 -7.60 -1.77
N PRO A 630 -12.74 -7.52 -0.59
CA PRO A 630 -11.63 -6.61 -0.36
C PRO A 630 -10.49 -6.80 -1.38
N ALA A 631 -9.76 -5.73 -1.67
CA ALA A 631 -8.75 -5.76 -2.73
C ALA A 631 -7.52 -6.62 -2.37
N GLU A 632 -7.38 -7.82 -2.96
CA GLU A 632 -6.25 -8.72 -2.75
C GLU A 632 -5.10 -8.40 -3.75
N PRO A 633 -3.89 -8.01 -3.28
CA PRO A 633 -2.80 -7.56 -4.15
C PRO A 633 -1.77 -8.66 -4.48
N MET A 634 -1.21 -8.62 -5.69
CA MET A 634 0.00 -9.37 -6.10
C MET A 634 0.98 -8.45 -6.83
N THR A 635 2.29 -8.76 -6.79
CA THR A 635 3.33 -7.84 -7.30
C THR A 635 4.52 -8.54 -7.97
N VAL A 636 4.97 -7.99 -9.10
CA VAL A 636 6.12 -8.48 -9.86
C VAL A 636 7.11 -7.33 -10.06
N LEU A 637 8.38 -7.53 -9.68
CA LEU A 637 9.44 -6.51 -9.76
C LEU A 637 10.48 -6.87 -10.82
N LEU A 638 10.88 -5.88 -11.62
CA LEU A 638 11.95 -5.95 -12.61
C LEU A 638 13.01 -4.91 -12.23
N ARG A 639 14.10 -5.38 -11.59
CA ARG A 639 15.07 -4.52 -10.91
C ARG A 639 16.42 -4.45 -11.65
N PRO A 640 17.03 -3.26 -11.85
CA PRO A 640 18.34 -3.13 -12.48
C PRO A 640 19.44 -3.74 -11.61
N ARG A 641 20.20 -4.71 -12.15
CA ARG A 641 21.37 -5.32 -11.50
C ARG A 641 22.57 -5.21 -12.44
N ASN A 642 23.67 -4.60 -11.98
CA ASN A 642 24.84 -4.29 -12.82
C ASN A 642 24.56 -3.37 -14.03
N PHE A 643 23.31 -2.95 -14.28
CA PHE A 643 22.96 -2.04 -15.36
C PHE A 643 23.63 -0.67 -15.15
N PHE A 644 23.40 -0.04 -13.99
CA PHE A 644 24.07 1.18 -13.57
C PHE A 644 25.42 0.91 -12.88
N THR A 645 26.31 1.90 -12.89
CA THR A 645 27.62 1.85 -12.21
C THR A 645 27.56 2.14 -10.71
N ARG A 646 26.49 2.82 -10.26
CA ARG A 646 26.17 3.16 -8.87
C ARG A 646 24.64 3.21 -8.71
N ASN A 647 24.12 3.58 -7.53
CA ASN A 647 22.70 3.91 -7.38
C ASN A 647 22.34 5.04 -8.38
N PRO A 648 21.38 4.85 -9.31
CA PRO A 648 21.03 5.87 -10.30
C PRO A 648 20.38 7.10 -9.65
N ALA A 649 19.66 6.94 -8.54
CA ALA A 649 18.88 7.99 -7.90
C ALA A 649 19.70 9.02 -7.08
N LEU A 650 21.03 9.03 -7.18
CA LEU A 650 21.89 9.92 -6.38
C LEU A 650 21.84 11.40 -6.81
N ASP A 651 21.21 11.69 -7.94
CA ASP A 651 20.89 13.04 -8.44
C ASP A 651 19.48 13.52 -8.02
N VAL A 652 18.60 12.64 -7.53
CA VAL A 652 17.29 13.01 -6.98
C VAL A 652 17.51 13.90 -5.74
N PRO A 653 17.00 15.17 -5.74
CA PRO A 653 17.35 16.11 -4.69
C PRO A 653 16.92 15.65 -3.29
N PRO A 654 17.82 15.65 -2.29
CA PRO A 654 17.47 15.20 -0.95
C PRO A 654 16.51 16.17 -0.26
N SER A 655 15.51 15.59 0.42
CA SER A 655 14.59 16.31 1.30
C SER A 655 15.32 16.88 2.52
N TYR A 656 16.40 16.21 2.97
CA TYR A 656 17.35 16.77 3.92
C TYR A 656 18.75 16.21 3.71
N SER A 657 19.78 17.07 3.78
CA SER A 657 21.19 16.65 3.78
C SER A 657 22.07 17.57 4.65
N ARG A 658 22.82 16.99 5.58
CA ARG A 658 23.84 17.64 6.42
C ARG A 658 25.12 16.80 6.40
N THR A 659 26.23 17.36 5.94
CA THR A 659 27.54 16.69 5.90
C THR A 659 28.30 16.78 7.24
N PRO A 660 29.28 15.91 7.52
CA PRO A 660 30.17 16.05 8.67
C PRO A 660 30.83 17.43 8.79
N THR A 661 31.27 18.00 7.67
CA THR A 661 31.84 19.35 7.62
C THR A 661 30.84 20.46 7.91
N GLN A 662 29.54 20.24 7.67
CA GLN A 662 28.47 21.14 8.09
C GLN A 662 28.16 20.97 9.58
N VAL A 663 28.17 19.74 10.12
CA VAL A 663 28.06 19.49 11.57
C VAL A 663 29.18 20.21 12.32
N GLN A 664 30.45 19.93 11.96
CA GLN A 664 31.64 20.50 12.58
C GLN A 664 31.68 22.03 12.51
N ALA A 665 31.17 22.63 11.43
CA ALA A 665 31.09 24.07 11.26
C ALA A 665 29.85 24.72 11.92
N GLY A 666 29.06 23.98 12.70
CA GLY A 666 27.82 24.48 13.33
C GLY A 666 26.70 24.83 12.33
N LYS A 667 26.83 24.43 11.06
CA LYS A 667 25.88 24.77 9.99
C LYS A 667 24.68 23.82 10.01
N GLY A 668 23.51 24.37 9.72
CA GLY A 668 22.32 23.57 9.42
C GLY A 668 22.49 22.79 8.12
N GLY A 669 21.80 21.64 8.02
CA GLY A 669 21.68 20.92 6.75
C GLY A 669 20.77 21.64 5.75
N VAL A 670 20.96 21.34 4.47
CA VAL A 670 20.06 21.75 3.40
C VAL A 670 18.72 21.04 3.60
N LYS A 671 17.61 21.79 3.51
CA LYS A 671 16.23 21.29 3.67
C LYS A 671 15.43 21.55 2.40
N GLY A 672 14.62 20.58 2.00
CA GLY A 672 13.58 20.72 0.98
C GLY A 672 14.06 21.31 -0.35
N LEU A 673 15.05 20.68 -1.00
CA LEU A 673 15.45 21.09 -2.35
C LEU A 673 14.32 20.90 -3.39
N VAL A 674 13.33 20.06 -3.07
CA VAL A 674 12.06 19.92 -3.79
C VAL A 674 10.97 20.83 -3.19
N ASP A 675 10.96 21.00 -1.86
CA ASP A 675 9.82 21.58 -1.11
C ASP A 675 9.89 23.11 -0.88
N ASN A 676 11.05 23.77 -1.09
CA ASN A 676 11.30 25.17 -0.71
C ASN A 676 11.42 26.18 -1.89
N GLN A 677 10.93 25.88 -3.10
CA GLN A 677 11.08 26.81 -4.25
C GLN A 677 10.20 28.08 -4.21
N HIS A 678 9.52 28.40 -3.09
CA HIS A 678 8.66 29.58 -2.95
C HIS A 678 9.04 30.51 -1.78
N HIS A 679 10.10 31.29 -1.97
CA HIS A 679 10.36 32.54 -1.23
C HIS A 679 10.55 33.71 -2.19
N ILE A 680 9.45 34.19 -2.78
CA ILE A 680 9.35 35.47 -3.48
C ILE A 680 8.15 36.23 -2.92
N HIS A 681 8.33 37.52 -2.57
CA HIS A 681 7.28 38.33 -1.92
C HIS A 681 6.08 38.61 -2.85
N PRO A 682 4.83 38.45 -2.35
CA PRO A 682 3.65 38.99 -3.02
C PRO A 682 3.38 40.44 -2.57
N THR A 683 3.37 41.37 -3.52
CA THR A 683 2.74 42.69 -3.35
C THR A 683 1.23 42.59 -3.55
N SER A 684 0.49 43.54 -2.99
CA SER A 684 -0.98 43.54 -2.92
C SER A 684 -1.70 43.56 -4.29
N LEU A 685 -2.82 42.82 -4.41
CA LEU A 685 -4.13 43.36 -4.82
C LEU A 685 -5.25 42.36 -4.46
N GLN A 686 -6.51 42.69 -4.76
CA GLN A 686 -7.69 42.20 -4.00
C GLN A 686 -8.56 41.13 -4.68
N THR A 687 -9.30 40.41 -3.82
CA THR A 687 -10.67 39.87 -3.98
C THR A 687 -10.97 38.54 -4.70
N THR A 688 -11.99 37.87 -4.15
CA THR A 688 -12.88 36.85 -4.76
C THR A 688 -12.32 35.48 -5.16
N VAL A 689 -11.98 34.68 -4.14
CA VAL A 689 -12.76 33.47 -3.74
C VAL A 689 -13.30 32.61 -4.90
N ASN A 690 -12.55 31.56 -5.27
CA ASN A 690 -12.86 30.18 -4.84
C ASN A 690 -11.77 29.19 -5.34
N HIS A 691 -11.21 28.38 -4.43
CA HIS A 691 -10.32 27.26 -4.80
C HIS A 691 -10.66 26.00 -4.00
N PRO A 692 -10.48 24.79 -4.58
CA PRO A 692 -10.75 23.52 -3.94
C PRO A 692 -9.51 22.96 -3.20
N SER A 693 -9.71 21.84 -2.49
CA SER A 693 -8.62 21.02 -1.94
C SER A 693 -8.88 19.51 -2.17
N ILE A 694 -8.39 18.96 -3.29
CA ILE A 694 -8.20 17.50 -3.49
C ILE A 694 -7.03 17.04 -2.63
N MET A 695 -7.12 15.84 -2.02
CA MET A 695 -6.20 15.28 -1.02
C MET A 695 -6.53 13.75 -0.80
N SER A 696 -5.72 12.67 -0.58
CA SER A 696 -4.28 12.25 -0.54
C SER A 696 -4.12 10.69 -0.45
N THR A 697 -2.91 10.19 -0.17
CA THR A 697 -2.31 8.81 -0.13
C THR A 697 -2.63 7.89 1.08
N GLY A 698 -2.28 6.58 0.94
CA GLY A 698 -2.09 5.58 2.03
C GLY A 698 -1.76 4.14 1.51
N PRO A 699 -0.82 3.37 2.12
CA PRO A 699 -0.38 2.02 1.64
C PRO A 699 -0.82 0.80 2.53
N SER A 700 -0.32 -0.42 2.23
CA SER A 700 -0.78 -1.75 2.75
C SER A 700 0.13 -2.45 3.81
N HIS A 701 -0.32 -3.60 4.36
CA HIS A 701 0.23 -4.26 5.57
C HIS A 701 0.43 -5.81 5.48
N LYS A 702 1.23 -6.36 6.41
CA LYS A 702 1.71 -7.78 6.51
C LYS A 702 0.72 -8.80 7.12
N TYR A 703 -0.12 -8.34 8.04
CA TYR A 703 -1.15 -9.13 8.74
C TYR A 703 -2.48 -8.41 8.58
N ASP A 704 -3.62 -9.09 8.78
CA ASP A 704 -4.96 -8.52 8.59
C ASP A 704 -5.03 -7.09 9.16
N PRO A 705 -5.20 -6.06 8.30
CA PRO A 705 -5.25 -4.68 8.75
C PRO A 705 -6.49 -4.41 9.61
N ASN A 706 -7.55 -5.22 9.45
CA ASN A 706 -8.89 -4.94 9.95
C ASN A 706 -9.18 -5.52 11.35
N PHE A 707 -8.58 -6.64 11.77
CA PHE A 707 -8.77 -7.29 13.09
C PHE A 707 -8.79 -6.28 14.24
N THR A 708 -7.84 -5.36 14.21
CA THR A 708 -7.69 -4.26 15.16
C THR A 708 -8.87 -3.30 15.14
N GLN A 709 -9.35 -2.90 13.95
CA GLN A 709 -10.52 -2.03 13.83
C GLN A 709 -11.81 -2.77 14.17
N HIS A 710 -11.92 -4.07 13.89
CA HIS A 710 -13.06 -4.90 14.30
C HIS A 710 -13.20 -4.94 15.83
N VAL A 711 -12.12 -5.22 16.57
CA VAL A 711 -12.12 -5.19 18.05
C VAL A 711 -12.51 -3.81 18.59
N ILE A 712 -12.05 -2.73 17.94
CA ILE A 712 -12.44 -1.34 18.28
C ILE A 712 -13.93 -1.08 18.00
N ASP A 713 -14.46 -1.58 16.88
CA ASP A 713 -15.84 -1.36 16.47
C ASP A 713 -16.83 -2.03 17.45
N THR A 714 -16.41 -3.06 18.22
CA THR A 714 -17.19 -3.65 19.34
C THR A 714 -17.48 -2.68 20.51
N CYS A 715 -16.80 -1.53 20.60
CA CYS A 715 -17.08 -0.51 21.62
C CYS A 715 -18.50 0.06 21.46
N GLY A 716 -19.41 -0.42 22.31
CA GLY A 716 -20.86 -0.21 22.22
C GLY A 716 -21.34 1.24 22.41
N PRO A 717 -22.64 1.49 22.16
CA PRO A 717 -23.17 2.85 21.96
C PRO A 717 -23.15 3.75 23.21
N ASN A 718 -23.00 3.16 24.41
CA ASN A 718 -22.90 3.91 25.68
C ASN A 718 -21.47 4.39 25.99
N THR A 719 -20.46 4.00 25.21
CA THR A 719 -19.07 4.45 25.39
C THR A 719 -18.96 5.92 24.99
N SER A 720 -18.62 6.82 25.93
CA SER A 720 -18.52 8.26 25.66
C SER A 720 -17.51 8.57 24.54
N PRO A 721 -17.66 9.66 23.76
CA PRO A 721 -16.78 9.94 22.62
C PRO A 721 -15.29 9.99 23.00
N ARG A 722 -14.95 10.48 24.20
CA ARG A 722 -13.58 10.51 24.72
C ARG A 722 -13.09 9.11 25.11
N MET A 723 -13.95 8.28 25.72
CA MET A 723 -13.62 6.89 26.02
C MET A 723 -13.42 6.08 24.73
N LYS A 724 -14.30 6.22 23.73
CA LYS A 724 -14.12 5.54 22.44
C LYS A 724 -12.82 6.01 21.76
N GLN A 725 -12.51 7.30 21.77
CA GLN A 725 -11.22 7.81 21.27
C GLN A 725 -10.00 7.15 21.97
N ILE A 726 -9.98 7.11 23.31
CA ILE A 726 -8.87 6.56 24.10
C ILE A 726 -8.71 5.06 23.84
N PHE A 727 -9.77 4.27 24.03
CA PHE A 727 -9.68 2.82 23.88
C PHE A 727 -9.45 2.39 22.43
N SER A 728 -9.97 3.14 21.44
CA SER A 728 -9.63 2.90 20.03
C SER A 728 -8.13 3.07 19.76
N SER A 729 -7.48 4.06 20.37
CA SER A 729 -6.02 4.25 20.21
C SER A 729 -5.21 3.20 20.95
N ALA A 730 -5.63 2.82 22.17
CA ALA A 730 -4.97 1.80 22.97
C ALA A 730 -5.02 0.42 22.29
N MET A 731 -6.19 0.00 21.80
CA MET A 731 -6.36 -1.24 21.04
C MET A 731 -5.52 -1.24 19.76
N ARG A 732 -5.45 -0.10 19.05
CA ARG A 732 -4.59 0.04 17.87
C ARG A 732 -3.12 -0.23 18.20
N HIS A 733 -2.53 0.55 19.09
CA HIS A 733 -1.10 0.39 19.40
C HIS A 733 -0.76 -0.95 20.06
N LEU A 734 -1.67 -1.57 20.82
CA LEU A 734 -1.47 -2.90 21.39
C LEU A 734 -1.41 -4.00 20.32
N HIS A 735 -2.30 -3.93 19.32
CA HIS A 735 -2.29 -4.88 18.20
C HIS A 735 -1.18 -4.57 17.19
N ASP A 736 -0.83 -3.31 16.99
CA ASP A 736 0.29 -2.89 16.15
C ASP A 736 1.61 -3.40 16.73
N PHE A 737 1.84 -3.27 18.04
CA PHE A 737 2.97 -3.86 18.74
C PHE A 737 3.05 -5.38 18.54
N ALA A 738 1.95 -6.11 18.71
CA ALA A 738 1.92 -7.56 18.50
C ALA A 738 2.24 -7.95 17.04
N ARG A 739 1.85 -7.12 16.06
CA ARG A 739 2.15 -7.27 14.63
C ARG A 739 3.55 -6.77 14.23
N GLU A 740 4.19 -5.94 15.04
CA GLU A 740 5.53 -5.39 14.82
C GLU A 740 6.63 -6.37 15.24
N VAL A 741 6.43 -7.07 16.37
CA VAL A 741 7.42 -8.01 16.94
C VAL A 741 7.14 -9.49 16.61
N ASP A 742 6.11 -9.78 15.80
CA ASP A 742 5.62 -11.13 15.47
C ASP A 742 5.31 -11.98 16.74
N LEU A 743 4.64 -11.36 17.72
CA LEU A 743 4.53 -11.83 19.11
C LEU A 743 3.95 -13.25 19.24
N THR A 744 4.69 -14.14 19.92
CA THR A 744 4.28 -15.54 20.11
C THR A 744 3.26 -15.75 21.24
N PRO A 745 2.47 -16.85 21.23
CA PRO A 745 1.56 -17.21 22.32
C PRO A 745 2.27 -17.38 23.68
N GLU A 746 3.49 -17.92 23.68
CA GLU A 746 4.32 -18.11 24.87
C GLU A 746 4.74 -16.77 25.50
N GLU A 747 5.19 -15.82 24.68
CA GLU A 747 5.54 -14.46 25.11
C GLU A 747 4.31 -13.68 25.58
N TRP A 748 3.19 -13.81 24.88
CA TRP A 748 1.91 -13.23 25.31
C TRP A 748 1.47 -13.76 26.68
N LEU A 749 1.52 -15.07 26.91
CA LEU A 749 1.19 -15.68 28.22
C LEU A 749 2.17 -15.25 29.32
N ALA A 750 3.45 -15.05 29.00
CA ALA A 750 4.43 -14.48 29.94
C ALA A 750 4.06 -13.03 30.31
N GLY A 751 3.67 -12.20 29.34
CA GLY A 751 3.18 -10.84 29.56
C GLY A 751 1.88 -10.79 30.39
N VAL A 752 0.92 -11.67 30.10
CA VAL A 752 -0.32 -11.79 30.90
C VAL A 752 0.00 -12.17 32.35
N LYS A 753 0.92 -13.12 32.57
CA LYS A 753 1.38 -13.48 33.93
C LYS A 753 2.04 -12.29 34.64
N PHE A 754 2.87 -11.51 33.92
CA PHE A 754 3.53 -10.32 34.47
C PHE A 754 2.51 -9.28 34.95
N PHE A 755 1.49 -8.94 34.15
CA PHE A 755 0.42 -8.03 34.56
C PHE A 755 -0.42 -8.57 35.72
N ASN A 756 -0.64 -9.89 35.82
CA ASN A 756 -1.37 -10.46 36.95
C ASN A 756 -0.64 -10.27 38.30
N GLU A 757 0.70 -10.34 38.31
CA GLU A 757 1.49 -10.08 39.52
C GLU A 757 1.47 -8.59 39.95
N THR A 758 1.24 -7.63 39.05
CA THR A 758 1.08 -6.21 39.42
C THR A 758 -0.23 -5.97 40.18
N GLY A 759 -1.34 -6.53 39.67
CA GLY A 759 -2.66 -6.45 40.32
C GLY A 759 -2.70 -7.20 41.66
N LYS A 760 -2.05 -8.35 41.73
CA LYS A 760 -1.85 -9.10 42.98
C LYS A 760 -1.05 -8.29 44.00
N THR A 761 0.07 -7.67 43.60
CA THR A 761 0.88 -6.83 44.48
C THR A 761 0.07 -5.66 45.06
N TRP A 762 -0.80 -5.04 44.25
CA TRP A 762 -1.71 -4.00 44.72
C TRP A 762 -2.71 -4.53 45.77
N ALA A 763 -3.34 -5.67 45.52
CA ALA A 763 -4.29 -6.30 46.44
C ALA A 763 -3.64 -6.76 47.77
N GLU A 764 -2.50 -7.46 47.70
CA GLU A 764 -1.75 -7.95 48.87
C GLU A 764 -1.19 -6.79 49.72
N SER A 765 -0.99 -5.61 49.12
CA SER A 765 -0.56 -4.39 49.82
C SER A 765 -1.68 -3.57 50.49
N ASP A 766 -2.94 -4.03 50.46
CA ASP A 766 -4.11 -3.26 50.89
C ASP A 766 -4.16 -1.88 50.17
N GLY A 767 -3.98 -1.94 48.85
CA GLY A 767 -4.00 -0.80 47.92
C GLY A 767 -2.77 0.13 47.95
N LYS A 768 -1.83 -0.06 48.89
CA LYS A 768 -0.73 0.90 49.16
C LYS A 768 0.42 0.84 48.14
N ARG A 769 0.52 -0.21 47.33
CA ARG A 769 1.58 -0.42 46.34
C ARG A 769 0.99 -0.62 44.94
N ASN A 770 0.83 0.47 44.19
CA ASN A 770 0.40 0.41 42.80
C ASN A 770 1.59 0.18 41.84
N GLU A 771 1.90 -1.09 41.57
CA GLU A 771 2.92 -1.46 40.57
C GLU A 771 2.51 -1.04 39.14
N MET A 772 1.21 -1.01 38.80
CA MET A 772 0.78 -0.65 37.45
C MET A 772 1.00 0.86 37.16
N HIS A 773 0.87 1.72 38.17
CA HIS A 773 1.31 3.12 38.08
C HIS A 773 2.82 3.17 37.87
N ARG A 774 3.61 2.48 38.71
CA ARG A 774 5.08 2.46 38.56
C ARG A 774 5.54 1.97 37.19
N LEU A 775 4.84 1.02 36.56
CA LEU A 775 5.11 0.61 35.18
C LEU A 775 4.87 1.73 34.16
N SER A 776 3.85 2.57 34.34
CA SER A 776 3.63 3.79 33.54
C SER A 776 4.77 4.79 33.71
N ASP A 777 5.35 4.89 34.91
CA ASP A 777 6.50 5.74 35.19
C ASP A 777 7.74 5.21 34.45
N ILE A 778 8.12 3.93 34.70
CA ILE A 778 9.38 3.37 34.20
C ILE A 778 9.40 3.06 32.69
N THR A 779 8.25 3.14 32.03
CA THR A 779 8.13 3.10 30.55
C THR A 779 8.04 4.50 29.92
N GLY A 780 8.00 5.57 30.73
CA GLY A 780 7.92 6.96 30.26
C GLY A 780 6.51 7.44 29.89
N LEU A 781 5.48 6.58 30.04
CA LEU A 781 4.11 6.90 29.70
C LEU A 781 3.53 8.04 30.55
N GLU A 782 3.81 8.08 31.87
CA GLU A 782 3.33 9.20 32.72
C GLU A 782 3.98 10.54 32.33
N SER A 783 5.28 10.51 32.02
CA SER A 783 6.05 11.69 31.58
C SER A 783 5.55 12.24 30.24
N LEU A 784 5.25 11.36 29.27
CA LEU A 784 4.65 11.73 27.98
C LEU A 784 3.21 12.27 28.14
N VAL A 785 2.37 11.63 28.97
CA VAL A 785 1.01 12.14 29.27
C VAL A 785 1.08 13.51 29.94
N THR A 786 2.05 13.73 30.82
CA THR A 786 2.27 15.02 31.48
C THR A 786 2.68 16.10 30.46
N GLU A 787 3.52 15.78 29.49
CA GLU A 787 3.89 16.71 28.43
C GLU A 787 2.70 17.11 27.56
N ILE A 788 1.92 16.13 27.08
CA ILE A 788 0.73 16.36 26.26
C ILE A 788 -0.30 17.21 27.02
N ALA A 789 -0.51 16.94 28.31
CA ALA A 789 -1.47 17.66 29.14
C ALA A 789 -1.10 19.14 29.40
N ASN A 790 0.19 19.47 29.37
CA ASN A 790 0.72 20.80 29.71
C ASN A 790 1.28 21.58 28.50
N TYR A 791 1.17 21.05 27.28
CA TYR A 791 1.59 21.74 26.07
C TYR A 791 0.84 23.08 25.89
N VAL A 792 1.60 24.14 25.61
CA VAL A 792 1.09 25.49 25.33
C VAL A 792 1.56 25.93 23.94
N GLN A 793 0.60 26.19 23.05
CA GLN A 793 0.90 26.70 21.72
C GLN A 793 1.16 28.22 21.77
N SER A 794 2.26 28.67 21.17
CA SER A 794 2.64 30.08 21.05
C SER A 794 3.08 30.38 19.62
N GLU A 795 2.66 31.53 19.08
CA GLU A 795 3.06 32.01 17.74
C GLU A 795 4.50 32.57 17.73
N ASN A 796 5.08 32.85 18.90
CA ASN A 796 6.48 33.23 19.06
C ASN A 796 7.21 32.20 19.91
N SER A 797 8.23 31.55 19.33
CA SER A 797 9.06 30.53 19.97
C SER A 797 9.94 31.05 21.12
N GLN A 798 9.97 32.37 21.36
CA GLN A 798 10.60 32.98 22.54
C GLN A 798 9.70 32.96 23.79
N TYR A 799 8.41 32.62 23.66
CA TYR A 799 7.47 32.56 24.78
C TYR A 799 7.02 31.12 25.03
N ALA A 800 7.74 30.44 25.93
CA ALA A 800 7.39 29.13 26.46
C ALA A 800 7.25 29.20 28.00
N PRO A 801 6.36 28.42 28.62
CA PRO A 801 6.30 28.29 30.07
C PRO A 801 7.41 27.36 30.58
N THR A 802 7.65 27.34 31.89
CA THR A 802 8.48 26.30 32.52
C THR A 802 7.85 24.92 32.29
N SER A 803 8.67 23.93 31.94
CA SER A 803 8.22 22.57 31.65
C SER A 803 7.48 21.92 32.83
N ALA A 804 6.42 21.20 32.51
CA ALA A 804 5.79 20.27 33.44
C ALA A 804 6.49 18.91 33.46
N ALA A 805 6.54 18.31 34.64
CA ALA A 805 7.04 16.96 34.92
C ALA A 805 6.11 16.27 35.93
N ILE A 806 6.24 14.95 36.07
CA ILE A 806 5.25 14.13 36.80
C ILE A 806 5.06 14.56 38.26
N LEU A 807 3.84 14.40 38.79
CA LEU A 807 3.53 14.72 40.19
C LEU A 807 4.28 13.77 41.15
N GLY A 808 4.37 12.50 40.78
CA GLY A 808 4.85 11.42 41.66
C GLY A 808 3.85 11.07 42.78
N PRO A 809 3.91 9.84 43.31
CA PRO A 809 2.93 9.32 44.28
C PRO A 809 3.07 9.90 45.70
N PHE A 810 3.88 10.94 45.92
CA PHE A 810 4.32 11.40 47.24
C PHE A 810 3.91 12.83 47.59
N TRP A 811 3.05 13.48 46.80
CA TRP A 811 2.45 14.79 47.15
C TRP A 811 1.47 14.67 48.34
N SER A 812 1.38 15.73 49.15
CA SER A 812 0.51 15.78 50.34
C SER A 812 -0.46 16.98 50.25
N PRO A 813 -1.79 16.77 50.17
CA PRO A 813 -2.75 17.88 50.24
C PRO A 813 -2.67 18.62 51.59
N ASN A 814 -2.18 17.94 52.63
CA ASN A 814 -2.05 18.45 54.00
C ASN A 814 -0.73 19.21 54.25
N ALA A 815 0.15 19.36 53.25
CA ALA A 815 1.40 20.12 53.41
C ALA A 815 1.12 21.54 53.94
N PRO A 816 1.83 22.00 54.99
CA PRO A 816 1.45 23.17 55.78
C PRO A 816 1.76 24.49 55.08
N TRP A 817 0.94 25.51 55.33
CA TRP A 817 1.28 26.90 54.96
C TRP A 817 2.42 27.44 55.83
N ARG A 818 3.39 28.09 55.20
CA ARG A 818 4.58 28.69 55.82
C ARG A 818 4.77 30.12 55.32
N GLN A 819 5.52 30.95 56.07
CA GLN A 819 5.87 32.31 55.68
C GLN A 819 7.03 32.32 54.68
N LEU A 820 7.14 33.36 53.86
CA LEU A 820 8.30 33.53 52.98
C LEU A 820 9.58 33.67 53.81
N GLY A 821 10.55 32.80 53.52
CA GLY A 821 11.81 32.67 54.24
C GLY A 821 11.84 31.59 55.33
N ASP A 822 10.71 30.94 55.63
CA ASP A 822 10.68 29.79 56.53
C ASP A 822 11.46 28.58 55.98
N SER A 823 11.81 27.67 56.88
CA SER A 823 12.37 26.37 56.51
C SER A 823 11.28 25.30 56.37
N VAL A 824 11.42 24.44 55.37
CA VAL A 824 10.68 23.16 55.32
C VAL A 824 11.37 22.05 56.11
N ILE A 825 12.62 22.25 56.54
CA ILE A 825 13.40 21.29 57.34
C ILE A 825 12.90 21.33 58.79
N GLN A 826 12.34 20.23 59.30
CA GLN A 826 11.84 20.15 60.67
C GLN A 826 12.67 19.17 61.52
N ASP A 827 13.11 18.06 60.93
CA ASP A 827 13.84 16.98 61.62
C ASP A 827 15.32 16.91 61.26
N LYS A 828 16.07 16.09 62.01
CA LYS A 828 17.50 15.87 61.79
C LYS A 828 17.75 15.14 60.47
N HIS A 829 18.74 15.63 59.72
CA HIS A 829 19.26 15.05 58.48
C HIS A 829 20.78 15.18 58.43
N ASP A 830 21.40 14.54 57.44
CA ASP A 830 22.83 14.68 57.11
C ASP A 830 23.03 15.41 55.74
N GLY A 831 21.92 15.86 55.11
CA GLY A 831 21.93 16.60 53.85
C GLY A 831 22.34 18.08 53.95
N ILE A 832 22.54 18.71 52.78
CA ILE A 832 23.09 20.06 52.66
C ILE A 832 21.97 21.12 52.68
N VAL A 833 21.94 21.95 53.72
CA VAL A 833 21.00 23.08 53.84
C VAL A 833 21.25 24.09 52.72
N THR A 834 20.17 24.42 51.99
CA THR A 834 20.17 25.24 50.79
C THR A 834 19.14 26.36 50.91
N TYR A 835 19.53 27.58 50.54
CA TYR A 835 18.63 28.72 50.34
C TYR A 835 18.07 28.66 48.91
N MET A 836 16.74 28.58 48.76
CA MET A 836 16.09 28.55 47.44
C MET A 836 15.24 29.80 47.25
N HIS A 837 15.35 30.47 46.10
CA HIS A 837 14.59 31.68 45.78
C HIS A 837 14.42 31.93 44.27
N GLY A 838 13.44 32.75 43.92
CA GLY A 838 13.24 33.22 42.55
C GLY A 838 11.95 33.99 42.35
N ILE A 839 11.65 34.33 41.10
CA ILE A 839 10.49 35.13 40.70
C ILE A 839 9.59 34.32 39.78
N ILE A 840 8.29 34.37 40.04
CA ILE A 840 7.27 33.74 39.18
C ILE A 840 6.74 34.78 38.19
N ARG A 841 6.76 34.49 36.89
CA ARG A 841 6.52 35.44 35.79
C ARG A 841 5.40 35.01 34.84
N ASP A 842 4.74 35.99 34.23
CA ASP A 842 3.85 35.77 33.10
C ASP A 842 4.63 35.54 31.80
N MET A 843 4.27 34.49 31.06
CA MET A 843 4.97 34.04 29.85
C MET A 843 5.06 35.09 28.73
N GLN A 844 4.04 35.93 28.55
CA GLN A 844 3.94 36.83 27.40
C GLN A 844 4.51 38.22 27.67
N THR A 845 4.31 38.73 28.89
CA THR A 845 4.67 40.08 29.33
C THR A 845 5.93 40.11 30.19
N GLN A 846 6.40 38.95 30.65
CA GLN A 846 7.60 38.76 31.51
C GLN A 846 7.54 39.50 32.86
N LYS A 847 6.35 40.01 33.22
CA LYS A 847 6.08 40.66 34.50
C LYS A 847 5.97 39.64 35.63
N PRO A 848 6.40 39.95 36.86
CA PRO A 848 6.17 39.09 38.01
C PRO A 848 4.69 38.94 38.35
N ILE A 849 4.34 37.82 39.00
CA ILE A 849 2.98 37.48 39.41
C ILE A 849 2.92 37.38 40.95
N PRO A 850 2.25 38.31 41.64
CA PRO A 850 2.07 38.25 43.10
C PRO A 850 0.99 37.23 43.50
N ASN A 851 0.95 36.83 44.77
CA ASN A 851 -0.06 35.92 45.35
C ASN A 851 -0.17 34.52 44.69
N VAL A 852 0.83 34.08 43.94
CA VAL A 852 0.91 32.71 43.41
C VAL A 852 1.15 31.74 44.57
N THR A 853 0.47 30.59 44.57
CA THR A 853 0.76 29.49 45.49
C THR A 853 1.97 28.71 44.99
N PHE A 854 2.98 28.54 45.83
CA PHE A 854 4.14 27.71 45.59
C PHE A 854 4.13 26.57 46.62
N ASP A 855 3.79 25.35 46.19
CA ASP A 855 3.75 24.13 47.01
C ASP A 855 5.00 23.28 46.72
N PHE A 856 5.71 22.88 47.77
CA PHE A 856 7.05 22.30 47.73
C PHE A 856 7.12 20.98 48.51
N TRP A 857 7.73 19.94 47.94
CA TRP A 857 8.11 18.73 48.68
C TRP A 857 9.36 18.05 48.10
N GLN A 858 10.13 17.39 48.97
CA GLN A 858 11.31 16.60 48.59
C GLN A 858 11.56 15.42 49.54
N ALA A 859 12.37 14.46 49.10
CA ALA A 859 12.90 13.43 49.99
C ALA A 859 13.99 13.99 50.92
N SER A 860 14.15 13.38 52.09
CA SER A 860 15.26 13.63 53.02
C SER A 860 16.60 13.07 52.51
N SER A 861 17.69 13.39 53.21
CA SER A 861 19.06 13.01 52.80
C SER A 861 19.34 11.51 52.82
N ASN A 862 18.42 10.70 53.34
CA ASN A 862 18.45 9.24 53.28
C ASN A 862 17.63 8.67 52.10
N GLY A 863 17.14 9.52 51.20
CA GLY A 863 16.35 9.11 50.04
C GLY A 863 14.87 8.79 50.32
N LYS A 864 14.36 9.10 51.52
CA LYS A 864 12.97 8.81 51.91
C LYS A 864 12.15 10.07 52.17
N TYR A 865 10.86 9.99 51.86
CA TYR A 865 9.84 10.93 52.31
C TYR A 865 9.40 10.63 53.76
N ASP A 866 8.91 11.65 54.45
CA ASP A 866 8.31 11.62 55.80
C ASP A 866 7.53 10.33 56.12
N PHE A 867 6.47 10.04 55.36
CA PHE A 867 5.57 8.91 55.61
C PHE A 867 6.22 7.52 55.39
N GLN A 868 7.38 7.46 54.72
CA GLN A 868 8.17 6.24 54.52
C GLN A 868 9.18 6.00 55.66
N ASP A 869 9.29 6.94 56.58
CA ASP A 869 10.33 6.99 57.62
C ASP A 869 9.84 7.56 58.98
N PRO A 870 8.62 7.21 59.46
CA PRO A 870 8.00 7.86 60.64
C PRO A 870 8.72 7.59 61.98
N GLY A 871 9.79 6.80 61.97
CA GLY A 871 10.70 6.66 63.11
C GLY A 871 11.82 7.70 63.17
N ASN A 872 12.06 8.44 62.09
CA ASN A 872 13.14 9.43 61.94
C ASN A 872 12.65 10.81 61.46
N GLN A 873 11.43 10.89 60.92
CA GLN A 873 10.84 12.12 60.37
C GLN A 873 9.43 12.35 60.91
N SER A 874 9.08 13.61 61.12
CA SER A 874 7.74 14.06 61.50
C SER A 874 6.83 14.27 60.28
N ASP A 875 5.52 14.22 60.48
CA ASP A 875 4.53 14.40 59.43
C ASP A 875 4.68 15.77 58.73
N ASN A 876 4.89 15.75 57.42
CA ASN A 876 5.15 16.93 56.58
C ASN A 876 6.52 17.62 56.80
N ASN A 877 7.50 16.91 57.35
CA ASN A 877 8.91 17.28 57.21
C ASN A 877 9.28 17.43 55.71
N LEU A 878 10.08 18.44 55.39
CA LEU A 878 10.50 18.79 54.02
C LEU A 878 9.33 19.11 53.06
N ARG A 879 8.20 19.60 53.60
CA ARG A 879 7.04 20.11 52.85
C ARG A 879 6.64 21.52 53.27
N GLY A 880 6.10 22.31 52.34
CA GLY A 880 5.51 23.62 52.66
C GLY A 880 4.82 24.30 51.49
N LYS A 881 3.77 25.07 51.79
CA LYS A 881 3.03 25.94 50.87
C LYS A 881 3.30 27.40 51.21
N PHE A 882 3.65 28.19 50.20
CA PHE A 882 4.02 29.60 50.30
C PHE A 882 3.16 30.44 49.34
N LYS A 883 3.09 31.75 49.59
CA LYS A 883 2.55 32.75 48.65
C LYS A 883 3.66 33.66 48.17
N THR A 884 3.70 33.99 46.87
CA THR A 884 4.62 35.03 46.37
C THR A 884 4.22 36.41 46.88
N ASP A 885 5.22 37.26 47.14
CA ASP A 885 4.98 38.64 47.56
C ASP A 885 4.60 39.58 46.39
N GLU A 886 4.48 40.88 46.65
CA GLU A 886 4.08 41.89 45.66
C GLU A 886 5.00 41.95 44.43
N ASN A 887 6.26 41.51 44.55
CA ASN A 887 7.23 41.44 43.45
C ASN A 887 7.23 40.08 42.75
N GLY A 888 6.30 39.18 43.09
CA GLY A 888 6.27 37.81 42.58
C GLY A 888 7.40 36.92 43.09
N GLU A 889 8.14 37.34 44.13
CA GLU A 889 9.24 36.58 44.71
C GLU A 889 8.74 35.43 45.61
N TYR A 890 9.44 34.31 45.57
CA TYR A 890 9.41 33.28 46.61
C TYR A 890 10.81 33.02 47.17
N ARG A 891 10.88 32.57 48.42
CA ARG A 891 12.13 32.28 49.15
C ARG A 891 11.88 31.34 50.33
N LEU A 892 12.75 30.35 50.53
CA LEU A 892 12.67 29.34 51.60
C LEU A 892 14.02 28.69 51.90
N TYR A 893 14.11 27.95 53.01
CA TYR A 893 15.19 26.99 53.26
C TYR A 893 14.74 25.54 53.02
N CYS A 894 15.57 24.78 52.31
CA CYS A 894 15.35 23.39 51.91
C CYS A 894 16.67 22.60 51.93
N LEU A 895 16.68 21.34 51.49
CA LEU A 895 17.93 20.57 51.30
C LEU A 895 18.27 20.48 49.80
N ARG A 896 19.56 20.51 49.44
CA ARG A 896 19.97 20.00 48.12
C ARG A 896 19.50 18.54 48.03
N PRO A 897 18.72 18.17 47.00
CA PRO A 897 18.11 16.84 46.96
C PRO A 897 19.17 15.74 46.81
N THR A 898 18.73 14.51 47.08
CA THR A 898 19.56 13.29 47.05
C THR A 898 18.91 12.27 46.10
N ALA A 899 19.70 11.63 45.25
CA ALA A 899 19.25 10.58 44.35
C ALA A 899 18.81 9.34 45.13
N TYR A 900 17.79 8.64 44.65
CA TYR A 900 17.25 7.45 45.34
C TYR A 900 16.79 6.36 44.36
N SER A 901 16.85 5.12 44.82
CA SER A 901 16.36 3.95 44.08
C SER A 901 14.85 3.83 44.18
N LEU A 902 14.18 3.50 43.07
CA LEU A 902 12.89 2.82 43.14
C LEU A 902 13.05 1.46 43.86
N PRO A 903 11.99 0.89 44.47
CA PRO A 903 12.08 -0.41 45.13
C PRO A 903 12.57 -1.52 44.18
N GLN A 904 13.57 -2.28 44.63
CA GLN A 904 14.24 -3.33 43.85
C GLN A 904 13.58 -4.70 44.09
N ASP A 905 12.25 -4.73 44.00
CA ASP A 905 11.42 -5.91 44.17
C ASP A 905 10.10 -5.78 43.39
N GLY A 906 9.40 -6.90 43.19
CA GLY A 906 8.14 -6.94 42.43
C GLY A 906 8.30 -6.75 40.91
N PRO A 907 7.17 -6.66 40.17
CA PRO A 907 7.18 -6.64 38.70
C PRO A 907 7.95 -5.48 38.07
N SER A 908 7.86 -4.25 38.61
CA SER A 908 8.58 -3.11 38.02
C SER A 908 10.10 -3.31 38.04
N TRP A 909 10.63 -3.94 39.10
CA TRP A 909 12.05 -4.29 39.18
C TRP A 909 12.41 -5.40 38.20
N GLN A 910 11.57 -6.44 38.08
CA GLN A 910 11.77 -7.53 37.11
C GLN A 910 11.83 -7.01 35.67
N LEU A 911 10.99 -6.04 35.30
CA LEU A 911 11.06 -5.39 33.99
C LEU A 911 12.37 -4.62 33.80
N LEU A 912 12.79 -3.82 34.78
CA LEU A 912 14.07 -3.08 34.70
C LEU A 912 15.26 -4.03 34.52
N GLN A 913 15.29 -5.16 35.23
CA GLN A 913 16.32 -6.19 35.04
C GLN A 913 16.24 -6.86 33.65
N ALA A 914 15.04 -7.10 33.12
CA ALA A 914 14.84 -7.73 31.82
C ALA A 914 15.27 -6.85 30.62
N ILE A 915 15.35 -5.53 30.81
CA ILE A 915 15.77 -4.55 29.79
C ILE A 915 17.10 -3.84 30.14
N ASP A 916 17.89 -4.41 31.07
CA ASP A 916 19.20 -3.93 31.53
C ASP A 916 19.22 -2.44 31.95
N ARG A 917 18.23 -2.01 32.74
CA ARG A 917 18.10 -0.65 33.26
C ARG A 917 18.21 -0.60 34.79
N HIS A 918 18.85 0.46 35.29
CA HIS A 918 18.96 0.72 36.72
C HIS A 918 17.68 1.32 37.33
N PRO A 919 17.48 1.23 38.66
CA PRO A 919 16.29 1.74 39.35
C PRO A 919 16.43 3.18 39.88
N MET A 920 17.55 3.86 39.60
CA MET A 920 17.88 5.17 40.18
C MET A 920 17.12 6.34 39.55
N ARG A 921 16.41 7.10 40.39
CA ARG A 921 16.00 8.48 40.11
C ARG A 921 17.18 9.42 40.40
N PRO A 922 17.47 10.43 39.55
CA PRO A 922 18.35 11.54 39.92
C PRO A 922 17.79 12.29 41.12
N ALA A 923 18.65 13.02 41.85
CA ALA A 923 18.21 13.93 42.90
C ALA A 923 17.17 14.94 42.37
N HIS A 924 16.03 15.09 43.05
CA HIS A 924 15.00 16.06 42.65
C HIS A 924 14.25 16.69 43.84
N ILE A 925 13.78 17.91 43.59
CA ILE A 925 12.74 18.63 44.35
C ILE A 925 11.47 18.65 43.50
N HIS A 926 10.30 18.43 44.09
CA HIS A 926 9.01 18.62 43.41
C HIS A 926 8.39 19.98 43.73
N LEU A 927 7.71 20.55 42.74
CA LEU A 927 6.99 21.83 42.82
C LEU A 927 5.58 21.68 42.24
N MET A 928 4.59 22.30 42.87
CA MET A 928 3.27 22.56 42.31
C MET A 928 2.93 24.05 42.48
N ILE A 929 2.74 24.74 41.36
CA ILE A 929 2.64 26.20 41.32
C ILE A 929 1.29 26.59 40.69
N THR A 930 0.48 27.35 41.43
CA THR A 930 -0.93 27.60 41.06
C THR A 930 -1.39 29.04 41.31
N HIS A 931 -2.19 29.58 40.38
CA HIS A 931 -2.86 30.87 40.50
C HIS A 931 -4.25 30.80 39.84
N ASP A 932 -5.17 31.71 40.22
CA ASP A 932 -6.54 31.70 39.69
C ASP A 932 -6.62 32.15 38.21
N GLU A 933 -5.62 32.89 37.73
CA GLU A 933 -5.55 33.39 36.35
C GLU A 933 -4.58 32.62 35.43
N TYR A 934 -3.70 31.78 35.97
CA TYR A 934 -2.64 31.07 35.20
C TYR A 934 -2.82 29.55 35.24
N LYS A 935 -2.46 28.87 34.15
CA LYS A 935 -2.43 27.41 34.12
C LYS A 935 -1.48 26.92 35.23
N PRO A 936 -1.91 25.96 36.07
CA PRO A 936 -1.04 25.40 37.08
C PRO A 936 0.10 24.63 36.41
N VAL A 937 1.29 24.64 37.02
CA VAL A 937 2.40 23.77 36.60
C VAL A 937 2.77 22.86 37.77
N VAL A 938 2.89 21.57 37.47
CA VAL A 938 3.50 20.57 38.34
C VAL A 938 4.82 20.18 37.70
N THR A 939 5.91 20.20 38.46
CA THR A 939 7.23 19.94 37.91
C THR A 939 8.22 19.41 38.95
N GLN A 940 9.40 19.00 38.48
CA GLN A 940 10.53 18.54 39.27
C GLN A 940 11.78 19.31 38.81
N ILE A 941 12.71 19.60 39.71
CA ILE A 941 14.00 20.24 39.36
C ILE A 941 15.16 19.41 39.87
N TYR A 942 16.25 19.37 39.09
CA TYR A 942 17.33 18.39 39.23
C TYR A 942 18.71 19.09 39.32
N PRO A 943 19.60 18.73 40.26
CA PRO A 943 20.97 19.24 40.25
C PRO A 943 21.72 18.78 38.99
N LYS A 944 22.31 19.75 38.29
CA LYS A 944 23.10 19.55 37.05
C LYS A 944 24.32 18.64 37.20
N ASP A 945 24.78 18.44 38.43
CA ASP A 945 25.90 17.58 38.81
C ASP A 945 25.45 16.16 39.25
N ASP A 946 24.17 15.80 39.11
CA ASP A 946 23.68 14.45 39.40
C ASP A 946 24.01 13.46 38.25
N PRO A 947 24.58 12.28 38.54
CA PRO A 947 25.01 11.33 37.51
C PRO A 947 23.86 10.60 36.79
N TRP A 948 22.62 10.66 37.30
CA TRP A 948 21.49 9.90 36.74
C TRP A 948 20.58 10.73 35.82
N LEU A 949 20.93 11.98 35.51
CA LEU A 949 20.12 12.88 34.67
C LEU A 949 19.80 12.28 33.30
N ALA A 950 20.82 11.80 32.60
CA ALA A 950 20.70 11.26 31.24
C ALA A 950 20.04 9.86 31.17
N THR A 951 19.77 9.26 32.33
CA THR A 951 19.29 7.87 32.43
C THR A 951 18.14 7.69 33.43
N ASP A 952 17.47 8.78 33.83
CA ASP A 952 16.37 8.77 34.82
C ASP A 952 15.39 7.63 34.53
N THR A 953 15.20 6.74 35.51
CA THR A 953 14.40 5.53 35.34
C THR A 953 12.96 5.81 34.88
N VAL A 954 12.41 7.02 35.14
CA VAL A 954 11.04 7.42 34.72
C VAL A 954 10.98 8.52 33.67
N PHE A 955 12.12 8.94 33.11
CA PHE A 955 12.19 9.94 32.03
C PHE A 955 11.51 11.30 32.34
N ALA A 956 11.61 11.79 33.59
CA ALA A 956 10.98 13.06 33.99
C ALA A 956 11.90 14.29 33.88
N VAL A 957 13.20 14.08 33.61
CA VAL A 957 14.20 15.14 33.39
C VAL A 957 13.94 15.87 32.06
N LYS A 958 14.02 17.21 32.08
CA LYS A 958 13.96 18.10 30.91
C LYS A 958 14.97 19.23 31.06
N ASP A 959 15.51 19.72 29.95
CA ASP A 959 16.68 20.63 29.94
C ASP A 959 16.47 21.93 30.73
N ASP A 960 15.27 22.51 30.72
CA ASP A 960 14.93 23.73 31.48
C ASP A 960 14.74 23.49 32.99
N LEU A 961 14.70 22.22 33.41
CA LEU A 961 14.52 21.79 34.80
C LEU A 961 15.85 21.36 35.46
N VAL A 962 16.96 21.39 34.72
CA VAL A 962 18.30 21.05 35.21
C VAL A 962 18.98 22.31 35.75
N VAL A 963 19.15 22.39 37.07
CA VAL A 963 19.51 23.61 37.81
C VAL A 963 20.86 23.50 38.54
N ASP A 964 21.54 24.64 38.71
CA ASP A 964 22.84 24.75 39.37
C ASP A 964 22.69 25.10 40.87
N PHE A 965 23.16 24.21 41.75
CA PHE A 965 23.20 24.44 43.21
C PHE A 965 24.57 25.00 43.62
N VAL A 966 24.77 26.31 43.56
CA VAL A 966 26.08 26.95 43.77
C VAL A 966 26.36 27.25 45.27
N PRO A 967 27.62 27.48 45.69
CA PRO A 967 27.94 27.87 47.07
C PRO A 967 27.29 29.21 47.44
N LEU A 968 26.55 29.24 48.55
CA LEU A 968 25.97 30.47 49.10
C LEU A 968 27.11 31.41 49.53
N LYS A 969 27.06 32.67 49.09
CA LYS A 969 28.07 33.68 49.44
C LYS A 969 27.64 34.54 50.61
N ASP A 970 26.49 35.19 50.45
CA ASP A 970 25.90 36.12 51.41
C ASP A 970 24.38 35.89 51.40
N LEU A 971 23.74 35.89 52.57
CA LEU A 971 22.27 35.91 52.64
C LEU A 971 21.75 37.32 52.35
N PRO A 972 20.66 37.47 51.57
CA PRO A 972 20.05 38.79 51.37
C PRO A 972 19.51 39.33 52.71
N PRO A 973 19.54 40.65 52.96
CA PRO A 973 19.11 41.24 54.25
C PRO A 973 17.65 40.95 54.66
N THR A 974 16.83 40.43 53.74
CA THR A 974 15.45 39.97 53.98
C THR A 974 15.37 38.56 54.55
N MET A 975 16.48 37.82 54.62
CA MET A 975 16.56 36.45 55.14
C MET A 975 17.38 36.40 56.43
N SER A 976 16.82 35.82 57.49
CA SER A 976 17.61 35.43 58.67
C SER A 976 18.37 34.13 58.41
N PRO A 977 19.60 33.93 58.94
CA PRO A 977 20.31 32.67 58.84
C PRO A 977 19.51 31.47 59.36
N HIS A 978 19.61 30.34 58.66
CA HIS A 978 18.92 29.11 59.07
C HIS A 978 19.45 28.59 60.40
N LYS A 979 18.55 28.38 61.37
CA LYS A 979 18.85 27.91 62.73
C LYS A 979 18.15 26.59 63.09
N GLY A 980 17.54 25.93 62.09
CA GLY A 980 16.94 24.61 62.24
C GLY A 980 17.98 23.49 62.22
N PRO A 981 17.53 22.24 62.06
CA PRO A 981 18.41 21.09 61.83
C PRO A 981 19.36 21.33 60.64
N GLY A 982 20.54 20.70 60.67
CA GLY A 982 21.59 20.88 59.66
C GLY A 982 22.42 22.16 59.80
N GLY A 983 21.97 23.16 60.55
CA GLY A 983 22.69 24.43 60.74
C GLY A 983 22.43 25.44 59.62
N GLU A 984 23.36 26.37 59.42
CA GLU A 984 23.24 27.44 58.42
C GLU A 984 23.28 26.89 56.97
N ALA A 985 22.65 27.61 56.05
CA ALA A 985 22.70 27.26 54.63
C ALA A 985 24.12 27.45 54.07
N VAL A 986 24.56 26.55 53.18
CA VAL A 986 25.89 26.61 52.52
C VAL A 986 25.80 26.50 50.99
N ARG A 987 24.58 26.39 50.46
CA ARG A 987 24.26 26.40 49.03
C ARG A 987 23.11 27.37 48.76
N GLU A 988 23.11 27.94 47.57
CA GLU A 988 22.02 28.74 47.01
C GLU A 988 21.49 28.07 45.73
N LEU A 989 20.19 28.20 45.51
CA LEU A 989 19.49 27.79 44.30
C LEU A 989 18.60 28.95 43.85
N HIS A 990 18.88 29.47 42.66
CA HIS A 990 18.02 30.45 42.00
C HIS A 990 17.21 29.78 40.87
N LEU A 991 15.90 30.00 40.86
CA LEU A 991 14.98 29.47 39.84
C LEU A 991 13.83 30.45 39.59
N ASP A 992 13.81 31.11 38.45
CA ASP A 992 12.60 31.81 37.97
C ASP A 992 11.65 30.81 37.30
N VAL A 993 10.34 30.99 37.50
CA VAL A 993 9.30 30.11 36.94
C VAL A 993 8.36 30.91 36.04
N THR A 994 8.09 30.40 34.84
CA THR A 994 7.26 31.09 33.85
C THR A 994 5.91 30.39 33.68
N LEU A 995 4.81 31.10 33.95
CA LEU A 995 3.43 30.59 33.88
C LEU A 995 2.69 31.12 32.66
N ALA A 996 1.90 30.25 32.02
CA ALA A 996 1.02 30.62 30.90
C ALA A 996 -0.39 31.02 31.39
N PRO A 997 -0.95 32.17 30.95
CA PRO A 997 -2.33 32.56 31.25
C PRO A 997 -3.40 31.50 30.89
N LYS A 998 -4.47 31.44 31.69
CA LYS A 998 -5.69 30.70 31.33
C LYS A 998 -6.39 31.43 30.17
N GLY A 999 -6.74 30.69 29.12
CA GLY A 999 -7.34 31.24 27.89
C GLY A 999 -6.47 31.06 26.65
N LEU A 1000 -5.15 30.97 26.79
CA LEU A 1000 -4.27 30.52 25.71
C LEU A 1000 -4.58 29.06 25.35
N ALA A 1001 -4.68 28.76 24.06
CA ALA A 1001 -5.05 27.44 23.56
C ALA A 1001 -4.11 26.34 24.10
N ALA A 1002 -4.71 25.30 24.66
CA ALA A 1002 -4.11 24.01 24.96
C ALA A 1002 -5.14 22.92 24.66
N HIS A 1003 -4.69 21.69 24.39
CA HIS A 1003 -5.52 20.58 23.94
C HIS A 1003 -6.35 19.91 25.06
N SER A 1004 -7.02 20.68 25.93
CA SER A 1004 -7.74 20.12 27.09
C SER A 1004 -8.92 20.95 27.66
N LYS A 1005 -10.09 20.82 27.02
CA LYS A 1005 -11.43 20.62 27.65
C LYS A 1005 -12.27 19.81 26.63
N PRO A 1006 -13.12 18.84 27.03
CA PRO A 1006 -14.12 18.98 28.09
C PRO A 1006 -14.07 17.85 29.16
N ASN A 1007 -15.14 17.75 29.95
CA ASN A 1007 -15.36 16.75 31.00
C ASN A 1007 -15.36 15.31 30.44
N LEU A 1008 -15.11 14.35 31.34
CA LEU A 1008 -15.32 12.90 31.13
C LEU A 1008 -16.81 12.53 31.06
#